data_AF-W2RGP5-F1
#
_entry.id   AF-W2RGP5-F1
#
_cell.length_a   1.000
_cell.length_b   1.000
_cell.length_c   1.000
_cell.angle_alpha   90.00
_cell.angle_beta   90.00
_cell.angle_gamma   90.00
#
_symmetry.space_group_name_H-M   'P 1'
#
loop_
_entity.id
_entity.type
_entity.pdbx_description
1 polymer ?
#
loop_
_entity_poly.entity_id
_entity_poly.type
_entity_poly.pdbx_seq_one_letter_code
_entity_poly.pdbx_strand_id
1 'polypeptide(L)'
;MVAKRHAPFRPKYGVELGLRVRDRDPDTNEVLAATCLFCQLFGRENKPGAQRRATEKVAVFKPPFRKDSIQIHHVGQHPTKWAEYCALSSDDSKRAFFIAAGASMELTQATETTQDSARPRKTQRTSTPILITPTSTSTLTVQPPRTALPQNTGQTLHWLVNRDIVTVLVGIMLPYAASPVPAGQTYQLHAVADFEDMVNATEGVAVDMLVARYRIVIKDPIQFQQFVDYLSTSGSLNNTARMLHASSQPAPMGPFFDDDRQLSPINVAQYARFLCAINLQRISDIAKSSGIFSIGLKVAPIAPASFFEAQVEYCLHLQLRVFVDGEVTSFHVLSIPLNKRRRSDADGSSGVFEIAETALNVIVPRWKDTILAVICDSEGITSQESDDPRLLLRNAVASRFESVAKPGFLKVCCAARQLDSLMEKFFTKILGSDEVYSKLTALVAYVSRQRVLLNTMKTNAPSLNDSRWRSIATVTMWFRRYGASIRQHFEQVQSSSAPPASWWIRVLLAARIGQEVLPVLEEMSGFTTETSRPRNAVDKLQTFLINWFNISGPLELDDPAVAAATAQSRTDNSVVSKDGKYSINTNDVSTALEDLGTFIADTLQAAENDDETLNVVIKTTVNEVATGVVNVVAGLNSVTLDIDGVGAVLSDLPAVLPQHLVKMRGRQFTASLRPQMERLRLAGWSRQEIDWIEQDFQDLCGAYFREPPLKSALDSHIKTSAFQASWSCLQGRFIRLQRFCGLMATAFSMADTTSDSTSAKSFSVMGCNALAPMSQIISLPGDLEAGVSDLSVQAALQAKQFRRLQTVKPLDIGST
;
A
#
# COMPACT_ATOMS: atom_id res chain seq x y z
N MET A 1 -17.07 44.22 -28.78
CA MET A 1 -16.49 42.83 -28.62
C MET A 1 -15.24 42.87 -27.75
N VAL A 2 -15.53 43.20 -26.43
CA VAL A 2 -14.57 43.41 -25.32
C VAL A 2 -13.80 42.12 -25.05
N ALA A 3 -12.60 41.86 -25.66
CA ALA A 3 -11.47 40.94 -25.39
C ALA A 3 -11.54 40.39 -23.95
N LYS A 4 -12.32 39.27 -23.69
CA LYS A 4 -12.39 38.50 -22.43
C LYS A 4 -10.99 38.33 -21.80
N ARG A 5 -10.57 39.24 -21.03
CA ARG A 5 -9.36 39.25 -20.18
C ARG A 5 -9.03 37.84 -19.68
N HIS A 6 -7.95 37.11 -20.21
CA HIS A 6 -7.41 35.76 -19.93
C HIS A 6 -6.51 35.80 -18.69
N ALA A 7 -7.05 35.72 -17.45
CA ALA A 7 -6.10 35.53 -16.32
C ALA A 7 -5.97 34.04 -15.97
N PRO A 8 -4.78 33.39 -16.35
CA PRO A 8 -4.54 31.96 -16.09
C PRO A 8 -4.24 31.69 -14.61
N PHE A 9 -4.55 30.54 -14.20
CA PHE A 9 -4.25 30.15 -12.81
C PHE A 9 -2.74 30.14 -12.57
N ARG A 10 -2.29 30.87 -11.51
CA ARG A 10 -0.86 30.84 -11.12
C ARG A 10 -0.66 29.88 -9.94
N PRO A 11 0.31 28.98 -10.04
CA PRO A 11 0.60 27.95 -9.03
C PRO A 11 0.73 28.58 -7.62
N LYS A 12 1.15 29.81 -7.45
CA LYS A 12 1.27 30.46 -6.14
C LYS A 12 -0.10 30.70 -5.49
N TYR A 13 -1.15 30.66 -6.41
CA TYR A 13 -2.51 30.84 -5.86
C TYR A 13 -2.89 29.68 -4.93
N GLY A 14 -2.37 28.55 -5.16
CA GLY A 14 -2.64 27.39 -4.30
C GLY A 14 -2.39 27.69 -2.81
N VAL A 15 -1.24 28.22 -2.47
CA VAL A 15 -0.87 28.45 -1.05
C VAL A 15 -1.32 29.86 -0.62
N GLU A 16 -1.23 30.77 -1.62
CA GLU A 16 -1.54 32.18 -1.27
C GLU A 16 -3.04 32.36 -1.01
N LEU A 17 -3.81 31.68 -1.82
CA LEU A 17 -5.26 31.95 -1.69
C LEU A 17 -6.00 30.72 -1.18
N GLY A 18 -5.19 29.70 -0.86
CA GLY A 18 -5.82 28.47 -0.32
C GLY A 18 -6.71 27.77 -1.35
N LEU A 19 -6.17 27.46 -2.54
CA LEU A 19 -6.97 26.80 -3.59
C LEU A 19 -6.34 25.45 -3.96
N ARG A 20 -7.32 24.53 -4.34
CA ARG A 20 -6.82 23.23 -4.86
C ARG A 20 -7.28 23.06 -6.31
N VAL A 21 -6.28 22.70 -7.14
CA VAL A 21 -6.63 22.53 -8.56
C VAL A 21 -7.51 21.28 -8.73
N ARG A 22 -8.58 21.43 -9.41
CA ARG A 22 -9.57 20.33 -9.57
C ARG A 22 -9.45 19.72 -10.97
N ASP A 23 -9.42 20.54 -12.08
CA ASP A 23 -9.37 19.99 -13.45
C ASP A 23 -8.33 20.76 -14.27
N ARG A 24 -7.65 19.95 -15.17
CA ARG A 24 -6.73 20.61 -16.14
C ARG A 24 -7.11 20.17 -17.56
N ASP A 25 -6.77 21.16 -18.47
CA ASP A 25 -6.96 20.77 -19.88
C ASP A 25 -5.98 19.64 -20.27
N PRO A 26 -6.44 18.59 -20.78
CA PRO A 26 -5.64 17.38 -21.06
C PRO A 26 -4.59 17.65 -22.14
N ASP A 27 -4.66 18.65 -22.98
CA ASP A 27 -3.72 18.90 -24.08
C ASP A 27 -2.76 20.05 -23.74
N THR A 28 -3.16 21.03 -22.99
CA THR A 28 -2.31 22.21 -22.74
C THR A 28 -1.87 22.26 -21.28
N ASN A 29 -2.48 21.38 -20.49
CA ASN A 29 -2.22 21.28 -19.04
C ASN A 29 -2.58 22.58 -18.32
N GLU A 30 -3.52 23.39 -18.91
CA GLU A 30 -3.96 24.63 -18.21
C GLU A 30 -5.08 24.32 -17.22
N VAL A 31 -5.04 25.06 -16.11
CA VAL A 31 -6.03 24.78 -15.04
C VAL A 31 -7.41 25.28 -15.48
N LEU A 32 -8.38 24.26 -15.49
CA LEU A 32 -9.73 24.62 -15.97
C LEU A 32 -10.64 24.91 -14.77
N ALA A 33 -10.22 24.42 -13.60
CA ALA A 33 -11.07 24.69 -12.42
C ALA A 33 -10.24 24.51 -11.15
N ALA A 34 -10.52 25.42 -10.11
CA ALA A 34 -9.86 25.31 -8.80
C ALA A 34 -10.90 25.43 -7.69
N THR A 35 -10.66 24.60 -6.63
CA THR A 35 -11.68 24.59 -5.56
C THR A 35 -11.12 25.31 -4.34
N CYS A 36 -12.04 25.88 -3.58
CA CYS A 36 -11.64 26.59 -2.35
C CYS A 36 -11.42 25.60 -1.21
N LEU A 37 -10.25 25.58 -0.57
CA LEU A 37 -9.86 24.59 0.47
C LEU A 37 -10.52 24.94 1.79
N PHE A 38 -10.94 26.19 2.04
CA PHE A 38 -11.64 26.55 3.28
C PHE A 38 -13.07 25.98 3.29
N CYS A 39 -13.68 26.05 2.02
CA CYS A 39 -15.03 25.45 1.89
C CYS A 39 -14.98 23.93 2.06
N GLN A 40 -13.96 23.44 1.52
CA GLN A 40 -13.83 21.96 1.49
C GLN A 40 -13.48 21.43 2.88
N LEU A 41 -12.68 22.15 3.64
CA LEU A 41 -12.15 21.53 4.88
C LEU A 41 -12.92 22.05 6.10
N PHE A 42 -13.35 23.25 6.04
CA PHE A 42 -13.96 23.82 7.26
C PHE A 42 -15.44 24.10 7.03
N GLY A 43 -15.90 23.91 5.66
CA GLY A 43 -17.30 24.33 5.36
C GLY A 43 -17.47 25.84 5.45
N ARG A 44 -18.66 26.35 5.12
CA ARG A 44 -18.87 27.83 5.11
C ARG A 44 -19.32 28.29 6.49
N GLU A 45 -18.73 29.50 6.94
CA GLU A 45 -18.99 30.02 8.31
C GLU A 45 -20.33 30.75 8.34
N ASN A 46 -21.11 30.51 9.51
CA ASN A 46 -22.45 31.16 9.63
C ASN A 46 -22.30 32.66 9.94
N LYS A 47 -23.12 33.45 9.29
CA LYS A 47 -23.09 34.90 9.56
C LYS A 47 -23.82 35.23 10.86
N PRO A 48 -23.14 36.14 11.74
CA PRO A 48 -23.81 36.50 13.00
C PRO A 48 -25.18 37.14 12.75
N GLY A 49 -26.35 36.30 12.99
CA GLY A 49 -27.72 36.83 12.88
C GLY A 49 -28.50 36.14 11.76
N ALA A 50 -27.99 35.02 11.20
CA ALA A 50 -28.65 34.42 10.01
C ALA A 50 -29.51 33.24 10.45
N GLN A 51 -30.83 33.18 10.03
CA GLN A 51 -31.93 32.27 10.40
C GLN A 51 -31.87 30.97 9.59
N ARG A 52 -30.87 30.83 8.55
CA ARG A 52 -30.72 29.57 7.79
C ARG A 52 -29.28 29.08 7.88
N ARG A 53 -29.20 27.64 8.00
CA ARG A 53 -27.89 26.97 8.04
C ARG A 53 -27.13 27.17 6.73
N ALA A 54 -25.83 27.57 6.75
CA ALA A 54 -24.96 27.86 5.59
C ALA A 54 -24.80 26.61 4.70
N THR A 55 -24.92 26.74 3.32
CA THR A 55 -24.80 25.69 2.30
C THR A 55 -23.45 24.96 2.42
N GLU A 56 -23.54 23.57 2.14
CA GLU A 56 -22.34 22.71 2.27
C GLU A 56 -21.63 22.59 0.92
N LYS A 57 -22.10 23.44 -0.03
CA LYS A 57 -21.52 23.29 -1.37
C LYS A 57 -20.17 24.01 -1.45
N VAL A 58 -19.16 23.23 -1.97
CA VAL A 58 -17.77 23.73 -2.06
C VAL A 58 -17.63 24.63 -3.30
N ALA A 59 -17.09 25.79 -3.05
CA ALA A 59 -16.96 26.73 -4.19
C ALA A 59 -15.85 26.28 -5.15
N VAL A 60 -16.26 26.34 -6.51
CA VAL A 60 -15.31 25.98 -7.58
C VAL A 60 -15.11 27.21 -8.48
N PHE A 61 -13.82 27.58 -8.69
CA PHE A 61 -13.51 28.75 -9.53
C PHE A 61 -13.03 28.32 -10.92
N LYS A 62 -13.56 29.09 -11.97
CA LYS A 62 -13.13 28.82 -13.35
C LYS A 62 -12.51 30.08 -13.95
N PRO A 63 -11.68 29.89 -15.03
CA PRO A 63 -11.06 31.08 -15.63
C PRO A 63 -12.13 32.10 -16.11
N PRO A 64 -11.78 33.50 -15.84
CA PRO A 64 -10.47 34.01 -15.41
C PRO A 64 -10.33 33.98 -13.88
N PHE A 65 -9.09 33.43 -13.42
CA PHE A 65 -8.87 33.27 -11.96
C PHE A 65 -8.44 34.63 -11.38
N ARG A 66 -9.46 35.42 -11.01
CA ARG A 66 -9.17 36.77 -10.47
C ARG A 66 -9.02 36.70 -8.93
N LYS A 67 -7.89 37.27 -8.49
CA LYS A 67 -7.57 37.23 -7.06
C LYS A 67 -8.65 37.97 -6.24
N ASP A 68 -9.19 39.03 -6.78
CA ASP A 68 -10.17 39.84 -6.02
C ASP A 68 -11.48 39.05 -5.80
N SER A 69 -11.87 38.29 -6.83
CA SER A 69 -13.10 37.49 -6.70
C SER A 69 -12.95 36.38 -5.65
N ILE A 70 -11.85 35.83 -5.67
CA ILE A 70 -11.58 34.71 -4.73
C ILE A 70 -11.46 35.27 -3.31
N GLN A 71 -10.88 36.41 -3.09
CA GLN A 71 -10.74 36.99 -1.74
C GLN A 71 -12.10 37.45 -1.20
N ILE A 72 -12.94 37.96 -2.19
CA ILE A 72 -14.30 38.38 -1.74
C ILE A 72 -15.06 37.17 -1.18
N HIS A 73 -14.84 36.03 -1.93
CA HIS A 73 -15.46 34.80 -1.39
C HIS A 73 -14.89 34.44 -0.02
N HIS A 74 -13.61 34.56 0.19
CA HIS A 74 -13.00 34.16 1.48
C HIS A 74 -13.46 35.07 2.62
N VAL A 75 -13.54 36.39 2.32
CA VAL A 75 -13.93 37.34 3.38
C VAL A 75 -15.42 37.17 3.68
N GLY A 76 -16.13 36.78 2.64
CA GLY A 76 -17.59 36.64 2.84
C GLY A 76 -17.96 35.32 3.51
N GLN A 77 -17.33 34.26 3.02
CA GLN A 77 -17.86 32.94 3.45
C GLN A 77 -16.96 32.33 4.53
N HIS A 78 -15.72 32.89 4.66
CA HIS A 78 -14.80 32.34 5.68
C HIS A 78 -14.04 33.49 6.35
N PRO A 79 -14.74 34.38 7.09
CA PRO A 79 -14.08 35.60 7.58
C PRO A 79 -13.10 35.30 8.72
N THR A 80 -13.39 34.32 9.56
CA THR A 80 -12.52 34.03 10.71
C THR A 80 -11.31 33.20 10.28
N LYS A 81 -11.56 32.14 9.48
CA LYS A 81 -10.44 31.24 9.10
C LYS A 81 -9.53 31.93 8.08
N TRP A 82 -10.16 32.75 7.27
CA TRP A 82 -9.33 33.48 6.29
C TRP A 82 -8.45 34.51 7.02
N ALA A 83 -8.94 35.19 8.08
CA ALA A 83 -8.12 36.14 8.87
C ALA A 83 -6.97 35.42 9.58
N GLU A 84 -7.23 34.18 10.09
CA GLU A 84 -6.17 33.37 10.72
C GLU A 84 -5.10 32.95 9.70
N TYR A 85 -5.70 32.66 8.54
CA TYR A 85 -4.78 32.20 7.48
C TYR A 85 -3.90 33.36 6.99
N CYS A 86 -4.45 34.56 6.94
CA CYS A 86 -3.68 35.74 6.47
C CYS A 86 -2.64 36.15 7.51
N ALA A 87 -2.87 35.75 8.79
CA ALA A 87 -1.95 36.13 9.89
C ALA A 87 -0.72 35.24 9.91
N LEU A 88 -0.73 34.21 9.00
CA LEU A 88 0.44 33.31 8.97
C LEU A 88 1.52 33.91 8.06
N SER A 89 2.80 33.85 8.55
CA SER A 89 3.86 34.67 7.92
C SER A 89 4.70 33.82 6.95
N SER A 90 4.52 32.40 7.01
CA SER A 90 5.34 31.59 6.07
C SER A 90 4.42 30.65 5.28
N ASP A 91 4.80 30.39 3.99
CA ASP A 91 4.05 29.43 3.13
C ASP A 91 3.95 28.05 3.80
N ASP A 92 4.90 27.70 4.65
CA ASP A 92 4.88 26.41 5.37
C ASP A 92 3.82 26.42 6.47
N SER A 93 3.66 27.51 7.17
CA SER A 93 2.61 27.64 8.21
C SER A 93 1.21 27.64 7.57
N LYS A 94 1.19 28.21 6.38
CA LYS A 94 -0.12 28.20 5.65
C LYS A 94 -0.45 26.80 5.15
N ARG A 95 0.55 26.09 4.74
CA ARG A 95 0.35 24.69 4.33
C ARG A 95 -0.02 23.82 5.54
N ALA A 96 0.63 24.02 6.67
CA ALA A 96 0.34 23.28 7.90
C ALA A 96 -1.09 23.57 8.39
N PHE A 97 -1.50 24.81 8.05
CA PHE A 97 -2.86 25.24 8.44
C PHE A 97 -3.92 24.33 7.83
N PHE A 98 -3.75 23.87 6.63
CA PHE A 98 -4.78 23.03 5.97
C PHE A 98 -4.47 21.54 6.20
N ILE A 99 -3.20 21.14 6.41
CA ILE A 99 -2.83 19.74 6.71
C ILE A 99 -3.35 19.36 8.10
N ALA A 100 -3.17 20.24 9.07
CA ALA A 100 -3.68 20.02 10.45
C ALA A 100 -5.22 19.94 10.44
N ALA A 101 -5.85 20.67 9.60
CA ALA A 101 -7.33 20.67 9.50
C ALA A 101 -7.83 19.42 8.77
N GLY A 102 -7.07 18.97 7.70
CA GLY A 102 -7.34 17.69 7.00
C GLY A 102 -7.11 16.48 7.90
N ALA A 103 -6.04 16.51 8.86
CA ALA A 103 -5.70 15.44 9.83
C ALA A 103 -6.73 15.42 10.98
N SER A 104 -7.33 16.58 11.41
CA SER A 104 -8.35 16.74 12.46
C SER A 104 -9.73 16.32 11.94
N MET A 105 -10.10 16.53 10.61
CA MET A 105 -11.31 15.96 9.99
C MET A 105 -11.25 14.42 9.97
N GLU A 106 -10.01 13.82 9.88
CA GLU A 106 -9.81 12.34 9.90
C GLU A 106 -9.86 11.80 11.34
N LEU A 107 -9.54 12.70 12.39
CA LEU A 107 -9.60 12.38 13.82
C LEU A 107 -10.98 12.74 14.39
N THR A 108 -11.70 13.86 14.05
CA THR A 108 -13.06 14.27 14.45
C THR A 108 -14.12 13.42 13.74
N GLN A 109 -13.75 12.73 12.62
CA GLN A 109 -14.58 11.63 12.08
C GLN A 109 -14.36 10.33 12.86
N ALA A 110 -13.26 10.26 13.71
CA ALA A 110 -12.98 9.13 14.63
C ALA A 110 -13.34 9.51 16.06
N THR A 111 -13.73 10.70 16.48
CA THR A 111 -13.92 11.05 17.91
C THR A 111 -15.22 11.84 18.06
N GLU A 112 -16.11 12.13 17.03
CA GLU A 112 -17.42 12.77 17.28
C GLU A 112 -18.51 11.70 17.42
N THR A 113 -18.14 10.33 17.85
CA THR A 113 -19.17 9.43 18.45
C THR A 113 -18.95 9.37 19.97
N THR A 114 -18.86 10.43 20.62
CA THR A 114 -19.22 10.29 22.05
C THR A 114 -19.44 11.68 22.65
N GLN A 115 -20.62 12.34 22.40
CA GLN A 115 -21.31 12.87 23.60
C GLN A 115 -22.08 14.14 23.24
N ASP A 116 -23.57 14.03 23.17
CA ASP A 116 -24.15 15.15 23.97
C ASP A 116 -25.44 14.69 24.64
N SER A 117 -25.59 14.89 25.97
CA SER A 117 -26.08 15.93 26.90
C SER A 117 -27.28 15.40 27.70
N ALA A 118 -27.04 15.41 29.04
CA ALA A 118 -28.13 16.08 29.79
C ALA A 118 -27.63 16.47 31.18
N ARG A 119 -27.47 17.81 31.38
CA ARG A 119 -27.66 18.57 32.64
C ARG A 119 -29.15 18.76 32.93
N PRO A 120 -29.61 19.36 34.37
CA PRO A 120 -29.08 19.96 35.60
C PRO A 120 -30.06 19.85 36.77
N ARG A 121 -29.49 19.81 38.06
CA ARG A 121 -29.85 20.76 39.14
C ARG A 121 -29.54 20.13 40.50
N LYS A 122 -28.79 20.84 41.49
CA LYS A 122 -28.69 21.79 42.62
C LYS A 122 -28.76 21.04 43.95
N THR A 123 -27.79 21.29 44.88
CA THR A 123 -27.82 21.92 46.21
C THR A 123 -26.55 21.52 46.98
N GLN A 124 -25.75 22.51 47.41
CA GLN A 124 -25.39 23.42 48.52
C GLN A 124 -24.62 22.65 49.61
N ARG A 125 -23.45 23.11 50.03
CA ARG A 125 -22.77 23.93 51.05
C ARG A 125 -22.06 23.03 52.06
N THR A 126 -20.73 23.32 52.44
CA THR A 126 -19.99 23.99 53.52
C THR A 126 -18.81 23.11 53.96
N SER A 127 -17.57 23.65 53.99
CA SER A 127 -16.67 24.20 55.01
C SER A 127 -15.41 23.33 55.14
N THR A 128 -14.24 23.95 54.93
CA THR A 128 -12.95 24.41 55.50
C THR A 128 -11.95 23.24 55.52
N PRO A 129 -10.55 23.62 55.41
CA PRO A 129 -9.33 22.83 55.12
C PRO A 129 -8.44 22.69 56.37
N ILE A 130 -8.36 21.40 56.93
CA ILE A 130 -7.26 21.09 57.87
C ILE A 130 -6.26 20.17 57.16
N LEU A 131 -5.00 20.67 56.93
CA LEU A 131 -3.55 20.41 56.94
C LEU A 131 -3.22 19.12 57.69
N ILE A 132 -2.81 18.04 56.88
CA ILE A 132 -1.80 17.11 57.44
C ILE A 132 -1.07 16.44 56.26
N THR A 133 0.16 16.91 55.97
CA THR A 133 1.46 16.37 55.54
C THR A 133 1.33 14.92 55.06
N PRO A 134 1.96 14.61 53.83
CA PRO A 134 2.56 13.26 53.84
C PRO A 134 3.94 13.25 53.20
N THR A 135 5.01 12.95 54.00
CA THR A 135 6.08 11.93 54.08
C THR A 135 6.08 11.04 52.82
N SER A 136 7.05 11.31 51.93
CA SER A 136 8.07 10.63 51.10
C SER A 136 7.78 9.12 50.98
N THR A 137 7.09 8.76 49.83
CA THR A 137 7.33 7.42 49.26
C THR A 137 7.19 7.49 47.73
N SER A 138 8.29 7.76 46.93
CA SER A 138 9.00 7.30 45.71
C SER A 138 8.08 6.49 44.81
N THR A 139 7.28 7.09 43.87
CA THR A 139 6.64 6.55 42.66
C THR A 139 7.65 6.53 41.50
N LEU A 140 8.45 5.44 41.38
CA LEU A 140 9.03 4.63 40.29
C LEU A 140 8.32 4.90 38.96
N THR A 141 8.63 5.94 38.24
CA THR A 141 8.67 6.17 36.78
C THR A 141 9.34 4.99 36.05
N VAL A 142 8.65 3.93 35.71
CA VAL A 142 8.94 2.83 34.77
C VAL A 142 9.38 3.44 33.43
N GLN A 143 10.63 3.87 33.25
CA GLN A 143 11.64 3.92 32.18
C GLN A 143 11.59 2.67 31.28
N PRO A 144 11.27 2.75 30.03
CA PRO A 144 11.44 1.62 29.10
C PRO A 144 12.85 1.03 29.16
N PRO A 145 13.07 -0.33 29.34
CA PRO A 145 14.35 -1.03 29.52
C PRO A 145 15.38 -0.60 28.47
N ARG A 146 16.35 0.28 28.80
CA ARG A 146 17.73 0.49 28.32
C ARG A 146 18.50 -0.83 28.28
N THR A 147 18.26 -1.67 27.29
CA THR A 147 19.29 -2.71 27.05
C THR A 147 20.67 -2.08 26.89
N ALA A 148 21.42 -1.87 28.01
CA ALA A 148 22.88 -1.75 28.22
C ALA A 148 23.67 -2.02 26.93
N LEU A 149 23.83 -1.02 26.05
CA LEU A 149 24.86 -0.70 25.04
C LEU A 149 26.27 -0.86 25.61
N PRO A 150 27.21 -1.53 24.96
CA PRO A 150 28.63 -1.25 25.25
C PRO A 150 28.97 0.23 25.02
N GLN A 151 28.90 1.09 26.00
CA GLN A 151 29.56 2.41 26.10
C GLN A 151 30.84 2.45 25.27
N ASN A 152 30.69 2.55 23.92
CA ASN A 152 31.94 2.88 23.19
C ASN A 152 31.86 4.29 22.60
N THR A 153 32.05 5.47 23.23
CA THR A 153 32.20 6.92 22.95
C THR A 153 33.50 7.18 22.17
N GLY A 154 33.40 6.98 20.73
CA GLY A 154 34.27 7.69 19.75
C GLY A 154 34.51 6.82 18.52
N GLN A 155 33.61 5.91 18.00
CA GLN A 155 34.11 5.13 16.84
C GLN A 155 33.42 5.63 15.57
N THR A 156 34.08 6.44 14.77
CA THR A 156 33.75 6.69 13.36
C THR A 156 33.43 5.39 12.61
N LEU A 157 32.20 5.39 12.06
CA LEU A 157 31.79 4.19 11.28
C LEU A 157 32.14 4.37 9.80
N HIS A 158 32.72 3.25 9.33
CA HIS A 158 33.11 3.32 7.90
C HIS A 158 32.33 2.26 7.12
N TRP A 159 31.92 2.70 5.91
CA TRP A 159 31.30 1.73 5.00
C TRP A 159 32.01 1.79 3.63
N LEU A 160 32.08 0.59 3.11
CA LEU A 160 32.66 0.56 1.74
C LEU A 160 31.54 0.29 0.72
N VAL A 161 31.66 1.17 -0.33
CA VAL A 161 30.59 1.00 -1.32
C VAL A 161 31.22 0.97 -2.72
N ASN A 162 30.52 0.14 -3.53
CA ASN A 162 31.02 0.02 -4.92
C ASN A 162 30.93 1.36 -5.65
N ARG A 163 31.90 1.52 -6.55
CA ARG A 163 32.03 2.81 -7.26
C ARG A 163 30.78 3.10 -8.10
N ASP A 164 30.34 2.06 -8.77
CA ASP A 164 29.21 2.31 -9.70
C ASP A 164 27.92 2.60 -8.93
N ILE A 165 27.84 2.05 -7.65
CA ILE A 165 26.65 2.42 -6.85
C ILE A 165 26.66 3.93 -6.55
N VAL A 166 27.81 4.45 -6.30
CA VAL A 166 27.89 5.88 -5.94
C VAL A 166 27.81 6.75 -7.21
N THR A 167 28.51 6.37 -8.24
CA THR A 167 28.67 7.31 -9.37
C THR A 167 27.44 7.23 -10.28
N VAL A 168 26.78 6.05 -10.35
CA VAL A 168 25.68 5.90 -11.32
C VAL A 168 24.35 6.02 -10.56
N LEU A 169 24.19 5.16 -9.50
CA LEU A 169 22.84 5.16 -8.88
C LEU A 169 22.64 6.43 -8.05
N VAL A 170 23.63 6.84 -7.23
CA VAL A 170 23.43 8.04 -6.37
C VAL A 170 23.76 9.29 -7.19
N GLY A 171 24.76 9.24 -8.00
CA GLY A 171 25.29 10.45 -8.66
C GLY A 171 24.45 10.83 -9.89
N ILE A 172 23.82 9.79 -10.54
CA ILE A 172 23.13 10.14 -11.81
C ILE A 172 21.63 9.89 -11.63
N MET A 173 21.21 8.80 -10.96
CA MET A 173 19.80 8.36 -11.03
C MET A 173 19.00 9.02 -9.90
N LEU A 174 19.73 9.62 -8.84
CA LEU A 174 18.95 10.15 -7.71
C LEU A 174 19.27 11.64 -7.54
N PRO A 175 18.74 12.44 -8.44
CA PRO A 175 18.99 13.87 -8.26
C PRO A 175 18.22 14.45 -7.06
N TYR A 176 18.85 15.48 -6.49
CA TYR A 176 18.15 16.12 -5.36
C TYR A 176 17.84 17.58 -5.75
N ALA A 177 16.58 17.83 -5.95
CA ALA A 177 16.12 19.11 -6.54
C ALA A 177 16.15 20.23 -5.49
N ALA A 178 16.21 19.86 -4.15
CA ALA A 178 16.06 20.87 -3.06
C ALA A 178 17.41 21.48 -2.69
N SER A 179 18.51 20.97 -3.33
CA SER A 179 19.82 21.58 -3.05
C SER A 179 20.43 22.09 -4.38
N PRO A 180 20.41 23.49 -4.53
CA PRO A 180 20.96 24.01 -5.79
C PRO A 180 22.45 23.69 -5.96
N VAL A 181 22.77 23.10 -7.17
CA VAL A 181 24.19 22.76 -7.45
C VAL A 181 24.98 24.06 -7.65
N PRO A 182 26.07 24.20 -6.90
CA PRO A 182 26.89 25.41 -7.07
C PRO A 182 27.21 25.67 -8.55
N ALA A 183 27.27 27.07 -8.94
CA ALA A 183 27.50 27.50 -10.34
C ALA A 183 28.78 26.86 -10.92
N GLY A 184 28.59 26.02 -12.12
CA GLY A 184 29.76 25.44 -12.83
C GLY A 184 29.95 23.96 -12.48
N GLN A 185 29.06 23.37 -11.52
CA GLN A 185 29.19 21.94 -11.16
C GLN A 185 27.90 21.20 -11.56
N THR A 186 28.17 19.92 -12.08
CA THR A 186 26.98 19.05 -12.31
C THR A 186 26.56 18.36 -11.00
N TYR A 187 25.20 18.10 -10.85
CA TYR A 187 24.76 17.36 -9.65
C TYR A 187 25.66 16.16 -9.39
N GLN A 188 25.93 15.47 -10.41
CA GLN A 188 26.76 14.26 -10.23
C GLN A 188 28.07 14.58 -9.51
N LEU A 189 28.74 15.59 -9.92
CA LEU A 189 30.03 15.94 -9.28
C LEU A 189 29.80 16.32 -7.81
N HIS A 190 28.75 17.03 -7.52
CA HIS A 190 28.45 17.42 -6.13
C HIS A 190 28.07 16.21 -5.28
N ALA A 191 27.24 15.35 -5.76
CA ALA A 191 26.77 14.18 -5.02
C ALA A 191 27.93 13.20 -4.73
N VAL A 192 28.81 13.00 -5.65
CA VAL A 192 29.89 12.00 -5.51
C VAL A 192 30.97 12.57 -4.57
N ALA A 193 31.06 13.90 -4.49
CA ALA A 193 32.09 14.53 -3.64
C ALA A 193 31.88 14.20 -2.16
N ASP A 194 30.66 13.77 -1.81
CA ASP A 194 30.41 13.41 -0.40
C ASP A 194 31.14 12.13 -0.01
N PHE A 195 31.64 11.37 -1.01
CA PHE A 195 32.23 10.05 -0.74
C PHE A 195 33.75 10.14 -0.91
N GLU A 196 34.48 9.36 0.04
CA GLU A 196 35.95 9.34 -0.09
C GLU A 196 36.40 8.28 -1.11
N ASP A 197 37.06 8.81 -2.20
CA ASP A 197 37.52 7.90 -3.27
C ASP A 197 38.77 7.14 -2.82
N MET A 198 38.67 5.82 -2.89
CA MET A 198 39.79 5.00 -2.33
C MET A 198 40.72 4.57 -3.47
N VAL A 199 40.53 4.93 -4.74
CA VAL A 199 41.39 4.54 -5.89
C VAL A 199 42.51 5.57 -6.02
N ASN A 200 42.42 6.79 -5.31
CA ASN A 200 43.45 7.82 -5.44
C ASN A 200 44.19 8.01 -4.11
N ALA A 201 43.94 7.01 -3.04
CA ALA A 201 44.64 7.24 -1.75
C ALA A 201 45.91 6.39 -1.68
N THR A 202 46.98 6.56 -2.58
CA THR A 202 48.38 6.15 -2.34
C THR A 202 48.77 6.36 -0.87
N GLU A 203 48.30 5.47 0.05
CA GLU A 203 49.27 5.20 1.14
C GLU A 203 48.78 3.99 1.96
N GLY A 204 49.19 2.74 1.46
CA GLY A 204 49.83 1.70 2.29
C GLY A 204 48.77 0.80 2.95
N VAL A 205 47.75 0.17 2.18
CA VAL A 205 47.26 -1.11 2.74
C VAL A 205 46.69 -1.94 1.58
N ALA A 206 47.47 -2.84 1.03
CA ALA A 206 47.17 -3.98 0.16
C ALA A 206 45.67 -4.31 0.14
N VAL A 207 44.76 -3.29 -0.32
CA VAL A 207 43.31 -3.54 -0.41
C VAL A 207 43.00 -4.02 -1.84
N ASP A 208 42.88 -5.33 -2.13
CA ASP A 208 42.29 -6.09 -3.24
C ASP A 208 41.97 -5.19 -4.44
N MET A 209 42.88 -4.47 -5.06
CA MET A 209 43.09 -3.76 -6.34
C MET A 209 42.15 -4.29 -7.41
N LEU A 210 40.92 -5.06 -7.09
CA LEU A 210 40.21 -5.52 -8.32
C LEU A 210 38.79 -4.97 -8.31
N VAL A 211 38.34 -3.95 -7.22
CA VAL A 211 36.98 -3.38 -7.42
C VAL A 211 37.00 -1.93 -6.88
N ALA A 212 37.19 -0.96 -7.74
CA ALA A 212 37.10 0.48 -7.37
C ALA A 212 35.95 0.73 -6.40
N ARG A 213 36.33 1.25 -5.10
CA ARG A 213 35.28 1.45 -4.07
C ARG A 213 35.40 2.87 -3.49
N TYR A 214 34.21 3.33 -2.98
CA TYR A 214 34.17 4.57 -2.18
C TYR A 214 34.00 4.25 -0.69
N ARG A 215 34.55 5.19 0.09
CA ARG A 215 34.41 4.99 1.55
C ARG A 215 33.48 6.07 2.11
N ILE A 216 32.44 5.55 2.91
CA ILE A 216 31.57 6.49 3.65
C ILE A 216 32.06 6.60 5.10
N VAL A 217 32.23 7.91 5.49
CA VAL A 217 32.71 8.11 6.88
C VAL A 217 31.62 8.86 7.66
N ILE A 218 31.03 8.05 8.65
CA ILE A 218 30.03 8.71 9.52
C ILE A 218 30.67 9.04 10.88
N LYS A 219 30.81 10.32 11.11
CA LYS A 219 31.56 10.79 12.31
C LYS A 219 30.71 10.62 13.56
N ASP A 220 29.36 10.77 13.33
CA ASP A 220 28.46 10.60 14.50
C ASP A 220 27.40 9.54 14.19
N PRO A 221 27.68 8.29 14.59
CA PRO A 221 26.76 7.17 14.23
C PRO A 221 25.41 7.31 14.94
N ILE A 222 25.42 7.88 16.09
CA ILE A 222 24.14 8.00 16.81
C ILE A 222 23.23 9.00 16.07
N GLN A 223 23.81 10.07 15.63
CA GLN A 223 23.00 11.05 14.87
C GLN A 223 22.49 10.46 13.55
N PHE A 224 23.37 9.68 12.90
CA PHE A 224 22.92 9.03 11.65
C PHE A 224 21.76 8.07 11.91
N GLN A 225 21.88 7.32 13.02
CA GLN A 225 20.77 6.39 13.30
C GLN A 225 19.48 7.16 13.63
N GLN A 226 19.59 8.25 14.35
CA GLN A 226 18.38 9.08 14.62
C GLN A 226 17.79 9.61 13.30
N PHE A 227 18.73 9.99 12.42
CA PHE A 227 18.25 10.44 11.10
C PHE A 227 17.44 9.35 10.40
N VAL A 228 17.93 8.15 10.41
CA VAL A 228 17.23 7.04 9.72
C VAL A 228 15.86 6.81 10.38
N ASP A 229 15.80 6.87 11.72
CA ASP A 229 14.52 6.61 12.42
C ASP A 229 13.52 7.73 12.15
N TYR A 230 14.00 8.93 12.20
CA TYR A 230 13.06 10.05 11.97
C TYR A 230 12.57 10.05 10.52
N LEU A 231 13.54 9.76 9.60
CA LEU A 231 13.12 9.74 8.18
C LEU A 231 12.13 8.60 7.92
N SER A 232 12.35 7.48 8.57
CA SER A 232 11.42 6.35 8.36
C SER A 232 10.02 6.68 8.87
N THR A 233 9.96 7.53 9.83
CA THR A 233 8.64 7.85 10.41
C THR A 233 8.04 9.06 9.69
N SER A 234 8.80 10.00 9.41
CA SER A 234 8.25 11.27 8.92
C SER A 234 8.09 11.24 7.40
N GLY A 235 9.06 10.44 6.68
CA GLY A 235 8.97 10.31 5.22
C GLY A 235 9.43 11.59 4.52
N SER A 236 9.97 12.61 5.40
CA SER A 236 10.40 13.88 4.79
C SER A 236 11.76 14.30 5.36
N LEU A 237 12.59 14.69 4.35
CA LEU A 237 13.94 15.10 4.81
C LEU A 237 13.87 16.41 5.59
N ASN A 238 12.95 17.25 5.23
CA ASN A 238 12.80 18.51 5.96
C ASN A 238 12.33 18.29 7.41
N ASN A 239 11.30 17.54 7.53
CA ASN A 239 10.82 17.23 8.90
C ASN A 239 11.89 16.50 9.72
N THR A 240 12.60 15.69 9.03
CA THR A 240 13.66 14.96 9.76
C THR A 240 14.75 15.94 10.23
N ALA A 241 15.04 16.84 9.36
CA ALA A 241 16.04 17.83 9.78
C ALA A 241 15.55 18.60 11.01
N ARG A 242 14.26 18.98 11.02
CA ARG A 242 13.70 19.71 12.18
C ARG A 242 13.73 18.85 13.44
N MET A 243 13.38 17.63 13.25
CA MET A 243 13.37 16.73 14.43
C MET A 243 14.79 16.51 14.95
N LEU A 244 15.76 16.46 14.04
CA LEU A 244 17.15 16.26 14.50
C LEU A 244 17.66 17.51 15.23
N HIS A 245 17.15 18.60 14.66
CA HIS A 245 17.58 19.85 15.33
C HIS A 245 16.95 19.97 16.71
N ALA A 246 15.72 19.64 16.83
CA ALA A 246 15.04 19.68 18.14
C ALA A 246 15.67 18.71 19.14
N SER A 247 16.16 17.63 18.70
CA SER A 247 16.71 16.60 19.61
C SER A 247 18.14 16.94 20.03
N SER A 248 18.76 17.83 19.27
CA SER A 248 20.17 18.19 19.55
C SER A 248 20.22 19.42 20.46
N GLN A 249 18.87 20.07 20.81
CA GLN A 249 18.89 21.23 21.72
C GLN A 249 18.83 20.77 23.18
N PRO A 250 19.83 21.08 24.05
CA PRO A 250 19.75 20.73 25.48
C PRO A 250 18.51 21.35 26.15
N ALA A 251 17.56 20.59 26.94
CA ALA A 251 16.50 21.11 27.83
C ALA A 251 16.84 22.52 28.34
N PRO A 252 16.00 23.64 28.07
CA PRO A 252 16.36 25.00 28.49
C PRO A 252 16.82 25.04 29.96
N MET A 253 18.10 24.89 30.30
CA MET A 253 18.58 25.34 31.63
C MET A 253 18.59 26.87 31.68
N GLY A 254 17.35 27.47 32.10
CA GLY A 254 17.17 28.75 32.83
C GLY A 254 17.71 29.94 32.04
N PRO A 255 17.05 31.18 32.21
CA PRO A 255 17.09 32.43 31.44
C PRO A 255 18.43 33.17 31.61
N PHE A 256 19.64 32.46 31.52
CA PHE A 256 20.74 33.45 31.57
C PHE A 256 21.94 32.89 30.82
N PHE A 257 21.81 32.34 29.58
CA PHE A 257 23.09 32.29 28.85
C PHE A 257 22.82 32.41 27.35
N ASP A 258 22.91 33.65 26.71
CA ASP A 258 23.32 34.03 25.34
C ASP A 258 24.46 33.15 24.82
N ASP A 259 24.17 31.83 24.43
CA ASP A 259 25.28 31.11 23.76
C ASP A 259 24.95 30.91 22.27
N ASP A 260 25.20 31.86 21.33
CA ASP A 260 25.73 31.77 19.95
C ASP A 260 26.54 30.48 19.74
N ARG A 261 26.07 29.24 20.16
CA ARG A 261 26.78 28.06 19.59
C ARG A 261 26.15 27.68 18.26
N GLN A 262 26.39 28.40 17.18
CA GLN A 262 26.09 28.01 15.78
C GLN A 262 26.35 26.52 15.54
N LEU A 263 25.44 25.59 16.03
CA LEU A 263 25.49 24.15 15.69
C LEU A 263 25.56 23.97 14.16
N SER A 264 26.71 23.45 13.59
CA SER A 264 26.84 23.11 12.15
C SER A 264 25.55 22.47 11.61
N PRO A 265 24.88 23.10 10.62
CA PRO A 265 23.67 22.54 10.01
C PRO A 265 23.88 21.08 9.56
N ILE A 266 23.12 20.13 10.25
CA ILE A 266 23.14 18.71 9.83
C ILE A 266 22.76 18.62 8.34
N ASN A 267 23.77 18.09 7.63
CA ASN A 267 23.51 17.93 6.18
C ASN A 267 22.67 16.67 5.90
N VAL A 268 21.36 16.77 5.92
CA VAL A 268 20.43 15.62 5.84
C VAL A 268 20.47 15.04 4.41
N ALA A 269 20.86 15.90 3.42
CA ALA A 269 20.97 15.36 2.05
C ALA A 269 22.16 14.39 1.93
N GLN A 270 23.21 14.82 2.58
CA GLN A 270 24.36 13.90 2.58
C GLN A 270 24.02 12.58 3.27
N TYR A 271 23.34 12.65 4.47
CA TYR A 271 22.95 11.41 5.15
C TYR A 271 22.00 10.58 4.29
N ALA A 272 21.14 11.29 3.55
CA ALA A 272 20.20 10.54 2.67
C ALA A 272 20.99 9.79 1.58
N ARG A 273 22.03 10.45 0.97
CA ARG A 273 22.83 9.74 -0.06
C ARG A 273 23.59 8.56 0.55
N PHE A 274 24.12 8.82 1.84
CA PHE A 274 24.82 7.69 2.49
C PHE A 274 23.87 6.52 2.72
N LEU A 275 22.68 6.89 3.20
CA LEU A 275 21.71 5.82 3.51
C LEU A 275 21.38 5.02 2.25
N CYS A 276 21.09 5.69 1.16
CA CYS A 276 20.76 4.96 -0.09
C CYS A 276 21.94 4.10 -0.55
N ALA A 277 23.14 4.68 -0.51
CA ALA A 277 24.32 3.91 -1.00
C ALA A 277 24.56 2.67 -0.13
N ILE A 278 24.39 2.88 1.21
CA ILE A 278 24.65 1.75 2.13
C ILE A 278 23.62 0.64 1.86
N ASN A 279 22.39 1.00 1.77
CA ASN A 279 21.35 -0.03 1.53
C ASN A 279 21.49 -0.70 0.17
N LEU A 280 21.82 0.15 -0.86
CA LEU A 280 21.96 -0.47 -2.20
C LEU A 280 23.15 -1.42 -2.24
N GLN A 281 24.22 -1.03 -1.49
CA GLN A 281 25.35 -1.99 -1.42
C GLN A 281 24.94 -3.27 -0.71
N ARG A 282 24.17 -3.09 0.38
CA ARG A 282 23.71 -4.30 1.08
C ARG A 282 22.81 -5.16 0.18
N ILE A 283 21.95 -4.56 -0.51
CA ILE A 283 21.07 -5.32 -1.44
C ILE A 283 21.93 -6.05 -2.47
N SER A 284 22.94 -5.35 -2.94
CA SER A 284 23.84 -6.02 -3.91
C SER A 284 24.51 -7.24 -3.28
N ASP A 285 24.93 -7.14 -2.04
CA ASP A 285 25.59 -8.28 -1.36
C ASP A 285 24.60 -9.43 -1.16
N ILE A 286 23.40 -9.08 -0.82
CA ILE A 286 22.40 -10.13 -0.58
C ILE A 286 22.06 -10.83 -1.92
N ALA A 287 21.90 -10.01 -2.92
CA ALA A 287 21.60 -10.62 -4.24
C ALA A 287 22.74 -11.55 -4.69
N LYS A 288 23.95 -11.10 -4.40
CA LYS A 288 25.11 -11.94 -4.81
C LYS A 288 25.13 -13.24 -4.01
N SER A 289 24.85 -13.12 -2.73
CA SER A 289 24.88 -14.32 -1.87
C SER A 289 23.76 -15.30 -2.25
N SER A 290 22.64 -14.74 -2.59
CA SER A 290 21.50 -15.63 -2.93
C SER A 290 21.71 -16.29 -4.29
N GLY A 291 22.45 -15.65 -5.19
CA GLY A 291 22.76 -16.17 -6.54
C GLY A 291 21.57 -16.02 -7.48
N ILE A 292 20.42 -16.46 -7.07
CA ILE A 292 19.23 -16.39 -7.92
C ILE A 292 18.16 -15.54 -7.20
N PHE A 293 17.42 -14.73 -8.03
CA PHE A 293 16.41 -13.87 -7.37
C PHE A 293 15.29 -13.56 -8.36
N SER A 294 14.22 -12.97 -7.81
CA SER A 294 13.11 -12.52 -8.67
C SER A 294 12.87 -11.02 -8.48
N ILE A 295 12.19 -10.43 -9.48
CA ILE A 295 11.90 -8.99 -9.38
C ILE A 295 10.39 -8.79 -9.31
N GLY A 296 10.07 -7.99 -8.27
CA GLY A 296 8.65 -7.59 -8.17
C GLY A 296 8.42 -6.20 -8.77
N LEU A 297 7.31 -6.12 -9.55
CA LEU A 297 6.92 -4.82 -10.11
C LEU A 297 5.58 -4.40 -9.51
N LYS A 298 5.78 -3.21 -8.80
CA LYS A 298 4.54 -2.78 -8.11
C LYS A 298 4.23 -1.32 -8.49
N VAL A 299 2.92 -1.23 -8.94
CA VAL A 299 2.49 0.16 -9.23
C VAL A 299 1.77 0.72 -7.99
N ALA A 300 2.32 1.87 -7.55
CA ALA A 300 1.72 2.40 -6.32
C ALA A 300 1.67 3.94 -6.41
N PRO A 301 0.59 4.45 -5.80
CA PRO A 301 0.49 5.91 -5.79
C PRO A 301 1.54 6.56 -4.86
N ILE A 302 2.05 7.73 -5.36
CA ILE A 302 2.95 8.55 -4.51
C ILE A 302 2.24 9.87 -4.20
N ALA A 303 1.88 10.18 -2.87
CA ALA A 303 1.21 11.43 -2.46
C ALA A 303 1.59 12.61 -3.37
N PRO A 304 0.51 13.31 -3.82
CA PRO A 304 0.74 14.48 -4.68
C PRO A 304 1.80 15.42 -4.11
N ALA A 305 2.78 15.83 -4.97
CA ALA A 305 3.89 16.77 -4.68
C ALA A 305 3.40 17.97 -3.87
N SER A 306 1.86 18.23 -3.89
CA SER A 306 1.33 19.36 -3.09
C SER A 306 -0.13 19.09 -2.72
N PHE A 307 -0.38 19.26 -1.34
CA PHE A 307 -1.76 19.25 -0.83
C PHE A 307 -2.70 20.01 -1.78
N PHE A 308 -2.14 20.91 -2.59
CA PHE A 308 -2.97 21.84 -3.39
C PHE A 308 -3.07 21.36 -4.85
N GLU A 309 -2.47 20.09 -5.12
CA GLU A 309 -2.60 19.51 -6.47
C GLU A 309 -3.57 18.32 -6.44
N ALA A 310 -4.42 18.17 -7.52
CA ALA A 310 -5.49 17.14 -7.60
C ALA A 310 -4.91 15.84 -8.16
N GLN A 311 -3.51 15.85 -8.74
CA GLN A 311 -3.23 14.58 -9.45
C GLN A 311 -2.28 13.71 -8.61
N VAL A 312 -2.76 12.49 -8.16
CA VAL A 312 -1.95 11.44 -7.51
C VAL A 312 -0.90 10.92 -8.50
N GLU A 313 0.43 11.14 -8.10
CA GLU A 313 1.52 10.59 -8.93
C GLU A 313 1.73 9.09 -8.62
N TYR A 314 1.94 8.33 -9.79
CA TYR A 314 2.15 6.88 -9.61
C TYR A 314 3.61 6.54 -9.99
N CYS A 315 4.06 5.55 -9.17
CA CYS A 315 5.41 5.05 -9.52
C CYS A 315 5.40 3.53 -9.68
N LEU A 316 6.35 3.19 -10.52
CA LEU A 316 6.63 1.74 -10.56
C LEU A 316 7.76 1.38 -9.59
N HIS A 317 7.38 0.57 -8.54
CA HIS A 317 8.40 0.14 -7.58
C HIS A 317 9.06 -1.18 -8.02
N LEU A 318 10.34 -1.07 -8.10
CA LEU A 318 11.14 -2.28 -8.36
C LEU A 318 11.63 -2.91 -7.06
N GLN A 319 11.21 -4.22 -6.82
CA GLN A 319 11.61 -4.89 -5.57
C GLN A 319 12.40 -6.16 -5.87
N LEU A 320 13.53 -6.26 -5.14
CA LEU A 320 14.29 -7.51 -5.22
C LEU A 320 13.75 -8.55 -4.23
N ARG A 321 13.41 -9.69 -4.82
CA ARG A 321 12.90 -10.79 -3.96
C ARG A 321 13.94 -11.92 -3.88
N VAL A 322 14.27 -12.23 -2.60
CA VAL A 322 15.34 -13.25 -2.44
C VAL A 322 14.95 -14.20 -1.31
N PHE A 323 15.53 -15.39 -1.41
CA PHE A 323 15.38 -16.37 -0.31
C PHE A 323 16.62 -16.34 0.59
N VAL A 324 16.31 -15.82 1.82
CA VAL A 324 17.44 -15.73 2.76
C VAL A 324 16.97 -16.16 4.15
N ASP A 325 17.76 -16.94 4.85
CA ASP A 325 17.48 -17.41 6.22
C ASP A 325 16.15 -18.18 6.28
N GLY A 326 15.87 -18.98 5.19
CA GLY A 326 14.70 -19.89 5.25
C GLY A 326 13.39 -19.14 4.90
N GLU A 327 13.55 -17.84 4.50
CA GLU A 327 12.30 -17.09 4.19
C GLU A 327 12.47 -16.32 2.88
N VAL A 328 11.32 -16.16 2.20
CA VAL A 328 11.32 -15.29 0.99
C VAL A 328 11.07 -13.84 1.43
N THR A 329 12.00 -13.01 1.02
CA THR A 329 11.89 -11.61 1.47
C THR A 329 12.04 -10.70 0.24
N SER A 330 11.34 -9.48 0.38
CA SER A 330 11.45 -8.52 -0.75
C SER A 330 12.01 -7.18 -0.26
N PHE A 331 12.90 -6.63 -1.08
CA PHE A 331 13.52 -5.35 -0.70
C PHE A 331 13.32 -4.35 -1.84
N HIS A 332 12.99 -3.12 -1.36
CA HIS A 332 12.85 -2.04 -2.37
C HIS A 332 14.20 -1.67 -2.98
N VAL A 333 14.17 -1.53 -4.34
CA VAL A 333 15.44 -1.15 -5.02
C VAL A 333 15.27 0.26 -5.60
N LEU A 334 14.19 0.41 -6.36
CA LEU A 334 14.07 1.70 -7.05
C LEU A 334 12.60 1.99 -7.32
N SER A 335 12.28 3.38 -7.26
CA SER A 335 10.93 3.82 -7.67
C SER A 335 11.00 4.73 -8.91
N ILE A 336 10.12 4.36 -9.93
CA ILE A 336 10.17 5.07 -11.22
C ILE A 336 8.81 5.73 -11.46
N PRO A 337 8.81 7.06 -11.55
CA PRO A 337 7.53 7.77 -11.75
C PRO A 337 6.93 7.45 -13.13
N LEU A 338 5.52 7.27 -13.12
CA LEU A 338 4.87 6.80 -14.37
C LEU A 338 4.05 7.94 -14.97
N ASN A 339 3.79 9.16 -14.32
CA ASN A 339 2.81 10.19 -14.71
C ASN A 339 3.49 11.33 -15.45
N LYS A 340 4.78 11.39 -15.73
CA LYS A 340 5.47 12.52 -16.38
C LYS A 340 5.93 12.12 -17.78
N ARG A 341 5.09 11.17 -18.38
CA ARG A 341 5.51 10.85 -19.77
C ARG A 341 4.47 11.40 -20.75
N ARG A 342 4.89 12.28 -21.75
CA ARG A 342 4.07 12.80 -22.86
C ARG A 342 3.63 11.66 -23.80
N ARG A 343 2.31 11.48 -24.08
CA ARG A 343 1.73 10.59 -25.12
C ARG A 343 2.56 10.60 -26.40
N SER A 344 3.57 11.58 -26.61
CA SER A 344 4.41 11.66 -27.83
C SER A 344 5.69 10.84 -27.69
N ASP A 345 5.97 10.15 -26.47
CA ASP A 345 7.10 9.21 -26.33
C ASP A 345 6.87 7.91 -27.11
N ALA A 346 7.25 7.91 -28.48
CA ALA A 346 7.15 6.80 -29.44
C ALA A 346 6.91 5.46 -28.74
N ASP A 347 5.75 4.84 -28.89
CA ASP A 347 5.29 3.44 -28.79
C ASP A 347 6.38 2.53 -28.20
N GLY A 348 6.53 2.49 -26.76
CA GLY A 348 7.22 1.27 -26.27
C GLY A 348 8.03 1.57 -25.00
N SER A 349 7.52 1.17 -23.79
CA SER A 349 8.26 0.71 -22.58
C SER A 349 9.72 1.16 -22.61
N SER A 350 10.33 2.11 -23.52
CA SER A 350 11.78 2.08 -23.82
C SER A 350 12.53 3.00 -22.85
N GLY A 351 11.72 3.74 -21.84
CA GLY A 351 12.58 4.46 -20.87
C GLY A 351 12.49 3.82 -19.47
N VAL A 352 11.32 3.20 -19.10
CA VAL A 352 11.18 2.70 -17.72
C VAL A 352 12.04 1.44 -17.56
N PHE A 353 11.99 0.51 -18.55
CA PHE A 353 12.84 -0.70 -18.45
C PHE A 353 14.32 -0.31 -18.45
N GLU A 354 14.68 0.69 -19.31
CA GLU A 354 16.12 1.07 -19.39
C GLU A 354 16.60 1.62 -18.03
N ILE A 355 15.68 2.34 -17.37
CA ILE A 355 16.07 2.84 -16.04
C ILE A 355 16.25 1.65 -15.08
N ALA A 356 15.27 0.73 -15.09
CA ALA A 356 15.42 -0.47 -14.25
C ALA A 356 16.68 -1.26 -14.61
N GLU A 357 16.92 -1.34 -15.89
CA GLU A 357 18.08 -2.12 -16.35
C GLU A 357 19.38 -1.46 -15.88
N THR A 358 19.44 -0.19 -15.97
CA THR A 358 20.66 0.50 -15.54
C THR A 358 20.91 0.25 -14.04
N ALA A 359 19.84 0.35 -13.25
CA ALA A 359 20.01 0.08 -11.81
C ALA A 359 20.47 -1.36 -11.55
N LEU A 360 19.90 -2.30 -12.28
CA LEU A 360 20.24 -3.71 -12.02
C LEU A 360 21.65 -4.02 -12.53
N ASN A 361 22.12 -3.33 -13.63
CA ASN A 361 23.51 -3.55 -14.10
C ASN A 361 24.52 -3.16 -13.03
N VAL A 362 24.03 -2.22 -12.16
CA VAL A 362 24.98 -1.79 -11.11
C VAL A 362 24.85 -2.71 -9.89
N ILE A 363 23.61 -3.09 -9.57
CA ILE A 363 23.41 -3.85 -8.31
C ILE A 363 23.82 -5.31 -8.52
N VAL A 364 23.42 -5.82 -9.72
CA VAL A 364 23.79 -7.22 -10.06
C VAL A 364 24.20 -7.28 -11.53
N PRO A 365 25.55 -7.04 -11.92
CA PRO A 365 26.06 -6.84 -13.30
C PRO A 365 25.68 -8.00 -14.22
N ARG A 366 25.32 -9.25 -13.67
CA ARG A 366 24.90 -10.36 -14.56
C ARG A 366 23.48 -10.81 -14.20
N TRP A 367 22.70 -9.84 -13.92
CA TRP A 367 21.35 -10.19 -13.42
C TRP A 367 20.55 -10.92 -14.52
N LYS A 368 20.87 -10.72 -15.78
CA LYS A 368 20.08 -11.39 -16.86
C LYS A 368 20.26 -12.90 -16.79
N ASP A 369 21.42 -13.27 -16.21
CA ASP A 369 21.70 -14.72 -16.12
C ASP A 369 21.10 -15.32 -14.83
N THR A 370 20.76 -14.46 -13.93
CA THR A 370 20.43 -15.04 -12.60
C THR A 370 18.98 -14.72 -12.23
N ILE A 371 18.37 -13.87 -13.00
CA ILE A 371 16.97 -13.54 -12.67
C ILE A 371 16.06 -14.73 -13.01
N LEU A 372 15.18 -15.00 -11.98
CA LEU A 372 14.34 -16.22 -12.11
C LEU A 372 12.95 -15.85 -12.62
N ALA A 373 12.43 -14.74 -12.06
CA ALA A 373 11.05 -14.41 -12.44
C ALA A 373 10.79 -12.93 -12.20
N VAL A 374 9.77 -12.51 -12.99
CA VAL A 374 9.22 -11.19 -12.66
C VAL A 374 7.76 -11.36 -12.18
N ILE A 375 7.55 -10.58 -11.03
CA ILE A 375 6.19 -10.72 -10.45
C ILE A 375 5.50 -9.35 -10.55
N CYS A 376 4.33 -9.44 -11.14
CA CYS A 376 3.61 -8.17 -11.31
C CYS A 376 2.48 -8.08 -10.28
N ASP A 377 2.72 -7.02 -9.37
CA ASP A 377 1.68 -6.80 -8.33
C ASP A 377 1.02 -5.44 -8.55
N SER A 378 -0.34 -5.45 -8.63
CA SER A 378 -0.93 -4.09 -8.78
C SER A 378 -1.84 -3.80 -7.58
N GLU A 379 -1.23 -3.09 -6.52
CA GLU A 379 -2.08 -2.71 -5.38
C GLU A 379 -2.85 -1.41 -5.72
N GLY A 380 -4.23 -1.59 -5.75
CA GLY A 380 -4.95 -0.29 -5.65
C GLY A 380 -5.39 0.19 -7.04
N ILE A 381 -4.82 -0.53 -8.18
CA ILE A 381 -5.34 -0.13 -9.50
C ILE A 381 -6.16 -1.31 -10.07
N THR A 382 -7.41 -1.35 -9.71
CA THR A 382 -8.25 -2.42 -10.29
C THR A 382 -8.30 -2.27 -11.82
N SER A 383 -7.61 -3.12 -12.54
CA SER A 383 -7.72 -3.30 -14.00
C SER A 383 -9.04 -2.75 -14.54
N GLN A 384 -9.86 -2.13 -13.64
CA GLN A 384 -11.13 -1.53 -14.09
C GLN A 384 -10.90 -0.57 -15.27
N GLU A 385 -9.50 -0.56 -15.81
CA GLU A 385 -9.16 0.18 -17.05
C GLU A 385 -8.37 -0.72 -18.01
N SER A 386 -8.73 -2.11 -17.99
CA SER A 386 -8.05 -3.03 -18.91
C SER A 386 -7.23 -2.27 -19.96
N ASP A 387 -7.35 -0.78 -19.91
CA ASP A 387 -6.49 0.06 -20.77
C ASP A 387 -5.72 1.09 -19.95
N ASP A 388 -5.65 0.78 -18.56
CA ASP A 388 -4.87 1.82 -17.86
C ASP A 388 -3.41 1.81 -18.36
N PRO A 389 -3.01 2.87 -18.97
CA PRO A 389 -1.66 2.98 -19.57
C PRO A 389 -0.57 2.57 -18.58
N ARG A 390 -0.87 2.70 -17.31
CA ARG A 390 0.18 2.36 -16.32
C ARG A 390 0.36 0.84 -16.20
N LEU A 391 -0.76 0.10 -16.09
CA LEU A 391 -0.65 -1.38 -15.98
C LEU A 391 -0.12 -1.97 -17.29
N LEU A 392 -0.49 -1.30 -18.46
CA LEU A 392 0.07 -1.76 -19.76
C LEU A 392 1.58 -1.55 -19.80
N LEU A 393 1.93 -0.45 -19.25
CA LEU A 393 3.37 -0.19 -19.24
C LEU A 393 4.10 -1.20 -18.33
N ARG A 394 3.61 -1.38 -17.11
CA ARG A 394 4.21 -2.41 -16.24
C ARG A 394 4.34 -3.76 -16.96
N ASN A 395 3.21 -4.15 -17.65
CA ASN A 395 3.28 -5.45 -18.36
C ASN A 395 4.31 -5.42 -19.49
N ALA A 396 4.37 -4.24 -20.12
CA ALA A 396 5.39 -4.11 -21.18
C ALA A 396 6.80 -4.26 -20.60
N VAL A 397 7.02 -3.64 -19.44
CA VAL A 397 8.34 -3.79 -18.77
C VAL A 397 8.58 -5.27 -18.41
N ALA A 398 7.53 -5.90 -17.88
CA ALA A 398 7.69 -7.33 -17.52
C ALA A 398 8.03 -8.16 -18.78
N SER A 399 7.39 -7.84 -19.94
CA SER A 399 7.68 -8.59 -21.18
C SER A 399 9.13 -8.34 -21.64
N ARG A 400 9.58 -7.16 -21.37
CA ARG A 400 10.99 -6.91 -21.76
C ARG A 400 11.96 -7.70 -20.86
N PHE A 401 11.67 -7.82 -19.54
CA PHE A 401 12.51 -8.71 -18.70
C PHE A 401 12.54 -10.13 -19.27
N GLU A 402 11.38 -10.57 -19.72
CA GLU A 402 11.31 -11.95 -20.28
C GLU A 402 12.16 -12.07 -21.55
N SER A 403 12.20 -10.99 -22.34
CA SER A 403 12.92 -11.06 -23.63
C SER A 403 14.43 -11.08 -23.41
N VAL A 404 14.91 -10.54 -22.28
CA VAL A 404 16.39 -10.42 -22.15
C VAL A 404 16.90 -11.51 -21.21
N ALA A 405 15.95 -12.20 -20.48
CA ALA A 405 16.40 -13.19 -19.48
C ALA A 405 16.65 -14.54 -20.16
N LYS A 406 17.42 -15.46 -19.50
CA LYS A 406 17.72 -16.81 -20.05
C LYS A 406 16.47 -17.69 -20.02
N PRO A 407 16.54 -18.77 -20.79
CA PRO A 407 15.39 -19.68 -20.83
C PRO A 407 15.06 -20.23 -19.43
N GLY A 408 13.83 -20.47 -19.24
CA GLY A 408 13.37 -20.98 -17.92
C GLY A 408 12.89 -19.84 -17.02
N PHE A 409 12.80 -18.51 -17.62
CA PHE A 409 12.31 -17.32 -16.91
C PHE A 409 10.80 -17.41 -16.73
N LEU A 410 10.39 -16.91 -15.45
CA LEU A 410 8.95 -17.03 -15.14
C LEU A 410 8.33 -15.64 -15.03
N LYS A 411 7.26 -15.53 -15.75
CA LYS A 411 6.46 -14.30 -15.58
C LYS A 411 5.18 -14.62 -14.80
N VAL A 412 5.07 -13.86 -13.58
CA VAL A 412 3.99 -14.28 -12.66
C VAL A 412 3.14 -13.04 -12.33
N CYS A 413 1.80 -13.23 -12.38
CA CYS A 413 0.91 -12.14 -11.95
C CYS A 413 0.18 -12.54 -10.67
N CYS A 414 0.06 -11.49 -9.78
CA CYS A 414 -0.56 -11.83 -8.46
C CYS A 414 -2.07 -11.58 -8.54
N ALA A 415 -2.90 -12.58 -8.95
CA ALA A 415 -4.37 -12.45 -9.08
C ALA A 415 -5.04 -12.36 -7.71
N ALA A 416 -4.44 -12.99 -6.77
CA ALA A 416 -5.04 -12.97 -5.40
C ALA A 416 -5.05 -11.55 -4.83
N ARG A 417 -4.02 -10.82 -5.04
CA ARG A 417 -3.98 -9.43 -4.50
C ARG A 417 -4.95 -8.53 -5.27
N GLN A 418 -5.07 -8.79 -6.49
CA GLN A 418 -6.05 -8.00 -7.27
C GLN A 418 -7.48 -8.29 -6.80
N LEU A 419 -7.69 -9.57 -6.64
CA LEU A 419 -9.03 -9.89 -6.12
C LEU A 419 -9.25 -9.29 -4.73
N ASP A 420 -8.18 -9.37 -3.88
CA ASP A 420 -8.29 -8.79 -2.51
C ASP A 420 -8.61 -7.29 -2.59
N SER A 421 -7.90 -6.59 -3.46
CA SER A 421 -8.15 -5.14 -3.58
C SER A 421 -9.56 -4.87 -4.13
N LEU A 422 -9.95 -5.63 -5.12
CA LEU A 422 -11.31 -5.48 -5.69
C LEU A 422 -12.38 -5.66 -4.62
N MET A 423 -12.14 -6.63 -3.75
CA MET A 423 -13.17 -6.87 -2.71
C MET A 423 -13.13 -5.76 -1.65
N GLU A 424 -11.92 -5.28 -1.37
CA GLU A 424 -11.86 -4.13 -0.44
C GLU A 424 -12.70 -2.96 -0.96
N LYS A 425 -12.64 -2.70 -2.21
CA LYS A 425 -13.43 -1.58 -2.79
C LYS A 425 -14.93 -1.88 -2.73
N PHE A 426 -15.21 -3.10 -3.08
CA PHE A 426 -16.64 -3.47 -3.05
C PHE A 426 -17.21 -3.32 -1.64
N PHE A 427 -16.48 -3.81 -0.62
CA PHE A 427 -17.03 -3.78 0.75
C PHE A 427 -17.06 -2.34 1.27
N THR A 428 -16.09 -1.57 0.87
CA THR A 428 -16.11 -0.16 1.30
C THR A 428 -17.32 0.57 0.68
N LYS A 429 -17.61 0.22 -0.53
CA LYS A 429 -18.74 0.90 -1.20
C LYS A 429 -20.08 0.45 -0.62
N ILE A 430 -20.15 -0.89 -0.29
CA ILE A 430 -21.48 -1.39 0.13
C ILE A 430 -21.66 -1.12 1.63
N LEU A 431 -20.50 -1.21 2.33
CA LEU A 431 -20.65 -1.14 3.80
C LEU A 431 -19.93 0.09 4.34
N GLY A 432 -19.21 0.85 3.46
CA GLY A 432 -18.19 1.85 3.88
C GLY A 432 -18.86 3.19 4.20
N SER A 433 -20.24 3.33 4.01
CA SER A 433 -20.75 4.61 4.51
C SER A 433 -20.58 4.74 6.03
N ASP A 434 -19.99 5.96 6.47
CA ASP A 434 -19.74 6.20 7.91
C ASP A 434 -20.90 5.69 8.76
N GLU A 435 -22.02 5.60 8.20
CA GLU A 435 -23.20 5.23 9.00
C GLU A 435 -23.35 3.70 9.12
N VAL A 436 -23.10 2.97 8.15
CA VAL A 436 -23.31 1.51 8.15
C VAL A 436 -22.17 0.83 8.94
N TYR A 437 -20.93 1.28 8.72
CA TYR A 437 -19.78 0.67 9.45
C TYR A 437 -19.85 1.04 10.94
N SER A 438 -20.11 2.31 11.27
CA SER A 438 -20.25 2.69 12.69
C SER A 438 -21.37 1.88 13.37
N LYS A 439 -22.43 1.62 12.64
CA LYS A 439 -23.52 0.81 13.24
C LYS A 439 -23.09 -0.65 13.43
N LEU A 440 -22.33 -1.15 12.50
CA LEU A 440 -21.82 -2.52 12.67
C LEU A 440 -20.96 -2.62 13.94
N THR A 441 -20.08 -1.63 14.15
CA THR A 441 -19.21 -1.66 15.33
C THR A 441 -20.06 -1.51 16.61
N ALA A 442 -21.00 -0.63 16.55
CA ALA A 442 -21.88 -0.44 17.72
C ALA A 442 -22.68 -1.71 18.02
N LEU A 443 -23.10 -2.30 16.97
CA LEU A 443 -23.93 -3.51 17.20
C LEU A 443 -23.07 -4.65 17.75
N VAL A 444 -21.91 -4.77 17.23
CA VAL A 444 -21.04 -5.84 17.78
C VAL A 444 -20.78 -5.58 19.26
N ALA A 445 -20.60 -4.33 19.62
CA ALA A 445 -20.37 -3.99 21.04
C ALA A 445 -21.63 -4.27 21.88
N TYR A 446 -22.74 -3.89 21.29
CA TYR A 446 -23.99 -4.13 22.03
C TYR A 446 -24.21 -5.64 22.25
N VAL A 447 -24.10 -6.42 21.19
CA VAL A 447 -24.39 -7.87 21.31
C VAL A 447 -23.36 -8.54 22.24
N SER A 448 -22.18 -7.97 22.26
CA SER A 448 -21.15 -8.59 23.12
C SER A 448 -21.50 -8.46 24.59
N ARG A 449 -22.37 -7.47 24.88
CA ARG A 449 -22.78 -7.26 26.29
C ARG A 449 -24.04 -8.06 26.62
N GLN A 450 -24.56 -8.66 25.59
CA GLN A 450 -25.77 -9.46 25.88
C GLN A 450 -25.42 -10.93 26.12
N ARG A 451 -25.12 -11.32 27.44
CA ARG A 451 -24.56 -12.66 27.75
C ARG A 451 -25.66 -13.72 27.68
N VAL A 452 -26.87 -13.24 27.97
CA VAL A 452 -27.96 -14.25 27.96
C VAL A 452 -28.25 -14.65 26.51
N LEU A 453 -28.34 -13.64 25.65
CA LEU A 453 -28.61 -13.95 24.23
C LEU A 453 -27.49 -14.82 23.64
N LEU A 454 -26.25 -14.50 23.99
CA LEU A 454 -25.11 -15.25 23.41
C LEU A 454 -25.07 -16.68 23.97
N ASN A 455 -25.46 -16.81 25.24
CA ASN A 455 -25.49 -18.17 25.81
C ASN A 455 -26.60 -19.01 25.15
N THR A 456 -27.66 -18.31 24.81
CA THR A 456 -28.75 -19.06 24.16
C THR A 456 -28.33 -19.48 22.74
N MET A 457 -27.58 -18.61 22.08
CA MET A 457 -27.15 -18.92 20.69
C MET A 457 -25.92 -19.83 20.71
N LYS A 458 -25.38 -20.08 21.92
CA LYS A 458 -24.18 -20.92 22.10
C LYS A 458 -23.03 -20.42 21.23
N THR A 459 -22.82 -19.17 21.23
CA THR A 459 -21.71 -18.60 20.45
C THR A 459 -21.15 -17.38 21.22
N ASN A 460 -19.96 -16.93 20.71
CA ASN A 460 -19.41 -15.65 21.22
C ASN A 460 -19.45 -14.57 20.14
N ALA A 461 -19.58 -13.32 20.75
CA ALA A 461 -19.63 -12.23 19.75
C ALA A 461 -18.28 -12.10 19.04
N PRO A 462 -18.38 -11.82 17.70
CA PRO A 462 -17.12 -11.66 16.95
C PRO A 462 -16.40 -10.36 17.32
N SER A 463 -14.95 -10.37 17.05
CA SER A 463 -14.18 -9.13 17.30
C SER A 463 -13.79 -8.47 15.97
N LEU A 464 -13.97 -7.15 15.99
CA LEU A 464 -13.57 -6.40 14.78
C LEU A 464 -12.22 -5.72 15.02
N ASN A 465 -11.12 -6.49 14.63
CA ASN A 465 -9.74 -6.09 15.02
C ASN A 465 -9.18 -5.06 14.03
N ASP A 466 -9.79 -4.99 12.73
CA ASP A 466 -9.31 -3.97 11.76
C ASP A 466 -10.40 -3.73 10.71
N SER A 467 -10.21 -2.62 9.98
CA SER A 467 -11.23 -2.20 8.99
C SER A 467 -11.04 -2.90 7.65
N ARG A 468 -10.31 -3.97 7.71
CA ARG A 468 -10.13 -4.69 6.43
C ARG A 468 -11.37 -5.53 6.10
N TRP A 469 -11.63 -5.68 4.78
CA TRP A 469 -12.89 -6.30 4.35
C TRP A 469 -12.96 -7.76 4.82
N ARG A 470 -11.84 -8.43 4.95
CA ARG A 470 -11.89 -9.86 5.38
C ARG A 470 -12.43 -9.97 6.81
N SER A 471 -11.90 -9.03 7.66
CA SER A 471 -12.46 -9.02 9.03
C SER A 471 -13.96 -8.70 9.04
N ILE A 472 -14.29 -7.79 8.20
CA ILE A 472 -15.72 -7.41 8.13
C ILE A 472 -16.53 -8.59 7.59
N ALA A 473 -16.06 -9.24 6.58
CA ALA A 473 -16.75 -10.42 6.02
C ALA A 473 -17.02 -11.49 7.08
N THR A 474 -16.01 -11.72 7.93
CA THR A 474 -16.18 -12.74 8.99
C THR A 474 -17.30 -12.33 9.96
N VAL A 475 -17.28 -11.05 10.28
CA VAL A 475 -18.29 -10.57 11.24
C VAL A 475 -19.68 -10.64 10.60
N THR A 476 -19.81 -10.15 9.36
CA THR A 476 -21.15 -10.17 8.73
C THR A 476 -21.64 -11.61 8.53
N MET A 477 -20.77 -12.56 8.26
CA MET A 477 -21.20 -13.98 8.16
C MET A 477 -21.78 -14.45 9.49
N TRP A 478 -21.16 -14.01 10.57
CA TRP A 478 -21.75 -14.35 11.89
C TRP A 478 -23.15 -13.76 12.03
N PHE A 479 -23.31 -12.47 11.60
CA PHE A 479 -24.65 -11.88 11.70
C PHE A 479 -25.65 -12.60 10.78
N ARG A 480 -25.16 -13.00 9.69
CA ARG A 480 -26.05 -13.79 8.82
C ARG A 480 -26.50 -15.07 9.51
N ARG A 481 -25.64 -15.75 10.18
CA ARG A 481 -25.98 -17.03 10.82
C ARG A 481 -26.96 -16.83 11.98
N TYR A 482 -26.78 -15.70 12.75
CA TYR A 482 -27.59 -15.59 13.99
C TYR A 482 -28.52 -14.38 13.89
N GLY A 483 -28.69 -13.81 12.72
CA GLY A 483 -29.43 -12.55 12.47
C GLY A 483 -30.88 -12.65 12.95
N ALA A 484 -31.53 -13.80 12.83
CA ALA A 484 -32.96 -13.92 13.23
C ALA A 484 -33.11 -13.77 14.76
N SER A 485 -32.24 -14.48 15.45
CA SER A 485 -32.31 -14.38 16.93
C SER A 485 -32.02 -12.96 17.41
N ILE A 486 -31.08 -12.37 16.75
CA ILE A 486 -30.70 -11.00 17.17
C ILE A 486 -31.85 -10.04 16.85
N ARG A 487 -32.40 -10.15 15.74
CA ARG A 487 -33.53 -9.25 15.41
C ARG A 487 -34.72 -9.50 16.35
N GLN A 488 -34.99 -10.77 16.68
CA GLN A 488 -36.06 -11.06 17.64
C GLN A 488 -35.79 -10.42 19.01
N HIS A 489 -34.55 -10.48 19.31
CA HIS A 489 -34.17 -9.84 20.58
C HIS A 489 -34.44 -8.33 20.53
N PHE A 490 -34.17 -7.71 19.47
CA PHE A 490 -34.42 -6.26 19.38
C PHE A 490 -35.92 -5.96 19.42
N GLU A 491 -36.62 -6.90 18.86
CA GLU A 491 -38.08 -6.66 18.90
C GLU A 491 -38.63 -6.79 20.32
N GLN A 492 -37.99 -7.65 21.07
CA GLN A 492 -38.48 -7.88 22.45
C GLN A 492 -38.07 -6.73 23.37
N VAL A 493 -36.92 -6.22 23.07
CA VAL A 493 -36.38 -5.23 24.03
C VAL A 493 -36.71 -3.83 23.52
N GLN A 494 -37.35 -3.76 22.36
CA GLN A 494 -37.68 -2.47 21.71
C GLN A 494 -36.50 -1.50 21.78
N SER A 495 -35.42 -1.97 21.40
CA SER A 495 -34.19 -1.16 21.50
C SER A 495 -34.14 -0.15 20.34
N SER A 496 -33.78 1.06 20.69
CA SER A 496 -33.62 2.11 19.66
C SER A 496 -32.36 1.90 18.83
N SER A 497 -31.63 0.92 19.23
CA SER A 497 -30.33 0.69 18.56
C SER A 497 -30.46 -0.34 17.43
N ALA A 498 -31.80 -0.75 17.05
CA ALA A 498 -31.99 -1.77 16.01
C ALA A 498 -31.72 -1.15 14.62
N PRO A 499 -30.88 -1.83 13.89
CA PRO A 499 -30.56 -1.29 12.56
C PRO A 499 -31.76 -1.40 11.60
N PRO A 500 -31.77 -0.44 10.62
CA PRO A 500 -32.86 -0.49 9.64
C PRO A 500 -32.71 -1.68 8.68
N ALA A 501 -33.90 -1.97 7.93
CA ALA A 501 -33.92 -3.13 7.00
C ALA A 501 -32.87 -2.98 5.90
N SER A 502 -32.67 -1.77 5.41
CA SER A 502 -31.66 -1.54 4.35
C SER A 502 -30.26 -1.93 4.82
N TRP A 503 -30.07 -1.74 6.14
CA TRP A 503 -28.77 -2.14 6.71
C TRP A 503 -28.60 -3.67 6.65
N TRP A 504 -29.67 -4.44 7.04
CA TRP A 504 -29.58 -5.93 7.05
C TRP A 504 -29.42 -6.47 5.63
N ILE A 505 -30.02 -5.76 4.67
CA ILE A 505 -29.86 -6.23 3.27
C ILE A 505 -28.39 -6.13 2.87
N ARG A 506 -27.70 -5.06 3.24
CA ARG A 506 -26.28 -4.88 2.87
C ARG A 506 -25.39 -5.90 3.59
N VAL A 507 -25.70 -6.13 4.88
CA VAL A 507 -24.85 -7.03 5.69
C VAL A 507 -25.03 -8.48 5.21
N LEU A 508 -26.25 -8.80 4.89
CA LEU A 508 -26.47 -10.21 4.48
C LEU A 508 -25.91 -10.45 3.07
N LEU A 509 -26.02 -9.39 2.20
CA LEU A 509 -25.38 -9.54 0.88
C LEU A 509 -23.86 -9.65 1.02
N ALA A 510 -23.29 -8.71 1.82
CA ALA A 510 -21.83 -8.77 2.05
C ALA A 510 -21.40 -10.13 2.60
N ALA A 511 -22.22 -10.69 3.48
CA ALA A 511 -21.87 -12.01 4.06
C ALA A 511 -21.87 -13.10 2.99
N ARG A 512 -22.90 -13.04 2.14
CA ARG A 512 -22.98 -14.09 1.09
C ARG A 512 -21.81 -13.98 0.11
N ILE A 513 -21.50 -12.77 -0.26
CA ILE A 513 -20.38 -12.60 -1.22
C ILE A 513 -19.06 -12.98 -0.53
N GLY A 514 -18.85 -12.45 0.74
CA GLY A 514 -17.66 -12.86 1.51
C GLY A 514 -17.50 -14.38 1.60
N GLN A 515 -18.56 -15.16 1.77
CA GLN A 515 -18.53 -16.64 1.88
C GLN A 515 -18.06 -17.29 0.57
N GLU A 516 -18.35 -16.60 -0.53
CA GLU A 516 -17.94 -17.20 -1.82
C GLU A 516 -16.52 -16.78 -2.20
N VAL A 517 -16.07 -15.63 -1.78
CA VAL A 517 -14.80 -15.08 -2.29
C VAL A 517 -13.65 -15.56 -1.40
N LEU A 518 -13.83 -15.69 -0.06
CA LEU A 518 -12.72 -16.02 0.86
C LEU A 518 -12.07 -17.35 0.51
N PRO A 519 -12.84 -18.43 0.20
CA PRO A 519 -12.19 -19.70 -0.20
C PRO A 519 -11.42 -19.56 -1.52
N VAL A 520 -12.04 -18.78 -2.43
CA VAL A 520 -11.33 -18.57 -3.72
C VAL A 520 -9.99 -17.87 -3.46
N LEU A 521 -9.98 -16.85 -2.63
CA LEU A 521 -8.73 -16.15 -2.30
C LEU A 521 -7.72 -17.10 -1.63
N GLU A 522 -8.24 -17.93 -0.72
CA GLU A 522 -7.34 -18.90 -0.06
C GLU A 522 -6.75 -19.88 -1.08
N GLU A 523 -7.63 -20.21 -2.00
CA GLU A 523 -7.16 -21.15 -3.03
C GLU A 523 -6.09 -20.49 -3.92
N MET A 524 -6.23 -19.21 -4.09
CA MET A 524 -5.31 -18.49 -5.01
C MET A 524 -4.05 -18.05 -4.26
N SER A 525 -4.29 -17.86 -2.82
CA SER A 525 -3.25 -17.26 -1.95
C SER A 525 -2.38 -18.38 -1.36
N GLY A 526 -1.36 -18.93 -2.24
CA GLY A 526 -0.47 -20.03 -1.80
C GLY A 526 0.48 -20.44 -2.94
N PHE A 527 1.34 -21.49 -2.55
CA PHE A 527 2.31 -22.01 -3.54
C PHE A 527 1.61 -22.95 -4.52
N THR A 528 0.66 -22.27 -5.39
CA THR A 528 -0.07 -23.14 -6.34
C THR A 528 0.80 -23.43 -7.56
N THR A 529 0.79 -24.71 -8.01
CA THR A 529 1.70 -25.18 -9.07
C THR A 529 1.06 -25.01 -10.45
N GLU A 530 -0.38 -24.83 -10.40
CA GLU A 530 -1.03 -24.72 -11.72
C GLU A 530 -1.45 -23.26 -11.96
N THR A 531 -0.85 -22.74 -13.01
CA THR A 531 -1.10 -21.30 -13.30
C THR A 531 -2.55 -21.10 -13.74
N SER A 532 -3.28 -22.25 -14.23
CA SER A 532 -4.68 -22.11 -14.66
C SER A 532 -5.64 -22.06 -13.46
N ARG A 533 -5.15 -22.53 -12.35
CA ARG A 533 -6.06 -22.70 -11.21
C ARG A 533 -6.61 -21.35 -10.74
N PRO A 534 -5.75 -20.30 -10.48
CA PRO A 534 -6.31 -19.00 -10.09
C PRO A 534 -7.27 -18.44 -11.16
N ARG A 535 -7.00 -18.74 -12.38
CA ARG A 535 -7.90 -18.32 -13.47
C ARG A 535 -9.26 -19.03 -13.37
N ASN A 536 -9.21 -20.26 -13.26
CA ASN A 536 -10.47 -21.02 -13.21
C ASN A 536 -11.31 -20.59 -12.00
N ALA A 537 -10.57 -20.37 -10.88
CA ALA A 537 -11.33 -19.98 -9.67
C ALA A 537 -12.01 -18.63 -9.87
N VAL A 538 -11.26 -17.68 -10.48
CA VAL A 538 -11.84 -16.34 -10.69
C VAL A 538 -12.99 -16.43 -11.72
N ASP A 539 -12.85 -17.27 -12.76
CA ASP A 539 -13.93 -17.45 -13.76
C ASP A 539 -15.19 -18.03 -13.12
N LYS A 540 -14.92 -18.98 -12.24
CA LYS A 540 -16.10 -19.58 -11.59
C LYS A 540 -16.84 -18.54 -10.73
N LEU A 541 -16.04 -17.73 -9.99
CA LEU A 541 -16.68 -16.68 -9.18
C LEU A 541 -17.45 -15.68 -10.08
N GLN A 542 -16.81 -15.33 -11.15
CA GLN A 542 -17.49 -14.41 -12.10
C GLN A 542 -18.80 -15.01 -12.61
N THR A 543 -18.74 -16.26 -13.08
CA THR A 543 -19.95 -16.92 -13.59
C THR A 543 -21.04 -16.99 -12.51
N PHE A 544 -20.61 -17.27 -11.34
CA PHE A 544 -21.59 -17.33 -10.23
C PHE A 544 -22.32 -15.98 -10.09
N LEU A 545 -21.57 -14.85 -10.10
CA LEU A 545 -22.21 -13.53 -9.89
C LEU A 545 -23.09 -13.16 -11.08
N ILE A 546 -22.59 -13.51 -12.27
CA ILE A 546 -23.40 -13.22 -13.47
C ILE A 546 -24.72 -13.99 -13.42
N ASN A 547 -24.65 -15.17 -13.02
CA ASN A 547 -25.89 -15.97 -12.98
C ASN A 547 -26.79 -15.54 -11.83
N TRP A 548 -26.21 -15.26 -10.69
CA TRP A 548 -27.04 -14.94 -9.51
C TRP A 548 -27.80 -13.63 -9.74
N PHE A 549 -27.19 -12.66 -10.49
CA PHE A 549 -27.85 -11.34 -10.62
C PHE A 549 -28.40 -11.17 -12.03
N ASN A 550 -28.21 -12.22 -12.87
CA ASN A 550 -28.62 -12.14 -14.28
C ASN A 550 -28.00 -10.94 -14.99
N ILE A 551 -26.72 -10.82 -14.87
CA ILE A 551 -25.98 -9.69 -15.48
C ILE A 551 -25.73 -10.00 -16.96
N SER A 552 -25.94 -9.01 -17.79
CA SER A 552 -25.71 -9.19 -19.24
C SER A 552 -24.32 -8.66 -19.64
N GLY A 553 -23.63 -9.29 -20.66
CA GLY A 553 -22.28 -8.92 -21.11
C GLY A 553 -21.35 -10.15 -21.14
N PRO A 554 -20.05 -10.00 -21.71
CA PRO A 554 -19.46 -8.69 -22.06
C PRO A 554 -20.05 -8.14 -23.37
N LEU A 555 -20.57 -6.81 -23.38
CA LEU A 555 -21.11 -6.17 -24.59
C LEU A 555 -19.96 -5.75 -25.50
N GLU A 556 -19.72 -6.32 -26.69
CA GLU A 556 -18.65 -5.88 -27.63
C GLU A 556 -18.86 -4.42 -28.04
N LEU A 557 -18.29 -3.41 -27.37
CA LEU A 557 -18.43 -1.94 -27.56
C LEU A 557 -17.90 -1.52 -28.93
N ASP A 558 -17.38 -2.48 -29.85
CA ASP A 558 -16.87 -1.95 -31.13
C ASP A 558 -17.96 -1.97 -32.20
N ASP A 559 -19.22 -2.03 -31.82
CA ASP A 559 -20.30 -1.98 -32.83
C ASP A 559 -21.17 -0.73 -32.59
N PRO A 560 -21.00 0.36 -33.30
CA PRO A 560 -21.73 1.64 -33.25
C PRO A 560 -23.25 1.41 -33.09
N ALA A 561 -23.77 0.24 -33.26
CA ALA A 561 -25.20 -0.13 -33.12
C ALA A 561 -25.52 -0.57 -31.68
N VAL A 562 -24.50 -1.08 -30.91
CA VAL A 562 -24.63 -1.52 -29.49
C VAL A 562 -24.39 -0.31 -28.58
N ALA A 563 -23.58 0.70 -28.93
CA ALA A 563 -23.38 1.99 -28.23
C ALA A 563 -24.62 2.88 -28.38
N ALA A 564 -25.27 2.85 -29.58
CA ALA A 564 -26.52 3.59 -29.87
C ALA A 564 -27.74 2.89 -29.23
N ALA A 565 -27.74 1.56 -29.04
CA ALA A 565 -28.80 0.78 -28.35
C ALA A 565 -28.63 0.87 -26.83
N THR A 566 -27.35 1.04 -26.25
CA THR A 566 -27.07 1.23 -24.82
C THR A 566 -27.39 2.68 -24.41
N ALA A 567 -27.31 3.65 -25.33
CA ALA A 567 -27.69 5.05 -25.07
C ALA A 567 -29.19 5.24 -25.25
N GLN A 568 -29.89 4.34 -26.05
CA GLN A 568 -31.34 4.43 -26.34
C GLN A 568 -32.15 3.54 -25.40
N SER A 569 -31.51 2.50 -24.58
CA SER A 569 -32.15 1.52 -23.69
C SER A 569 -31.96 1.95 -22.23
N ARG A 570 -31.47 3.24 -21.93
CA ARG A 570 -31.33 3.62 -20.51
C ARG A 570 -32.70 3.70 -19.85
N THR A 571 -33.40 2.57 -19.85
CA THR A 571 -34.58 2.53 -18.96
C THR A 571 -34.20 2.85 -17.51
N ASP A 572 -34.82 3.84 -16.73
CA ASP A 572 -34.64 4.25 -15.31
C ASP A 572 -34.28 3.06 -14.42
N ASN A 573 -34.12 1.72 -14.99
CA ASN A 573 -33.90 0.59 -14.06
C ASN A 573 -32.66 -0.20 -14.45
N SER A 574 -31.78 0.33 -15.28
CA SER A 574 -30.61 -0.47 -15.73
C SER A 574 -29.32 0.27 -15.36
N VAL A 575 -28.37 -0.51 -14.72
CA VAL A 575 -27.06 0.05 -14.31
C VAL A 575 -25.95 -0.62 -15.13
N VAL A 576 -24.99 0.17 -15.56
CA VAL A 576 -23.91 -0.38 -16.41
C VAL A 576 -22.57 -0.24 -15.68
N SER A 577 -21.79 -1.23 -16.00
CA SER A 577 -20.48 -1.17 -15.34
C SER A 577 -19.68 0.02 -15.83
N LYS A 578 -18.72 0.40 -15.13
CA LYS A 578 -17.92 1.60 -15.44
C LYS A 578 -17.19 1.43 -16.77
N ASP A 579 -16.86 0.11 -17.11
CA ASP A 579 -16.15 -0.08 -18.39
C ASP A 579 -17.16 -0.23 -19.55
N GLY A 580 -18.36 -0.16 -19.19
CA GLY A 580 -19.43 -0.17 -20.21
C GLY A 580 -19.67 -1.57 -20.78
N LYS A 581 -19.11 -2.61 -20.24
CA LYS A 581 -19.21 -3.93 -20.90
C LYS A 581 -20.30 -4.79 -20.26
N TYR A 582 -20.67 -4.44 -19.06
CA TYR A 582 -21.66 -5.29 -18.37
C TYR A 582 -22.83 -4.41 -17.93
N SER A 583 -24.02 -4.99 -17.96
CA SER A 583 -25.20 -4.23 -17.48
C SER A 583 -26.09 -5.15 -16.64
N ILE A 584 -26.78 -4.44 -15.73
CA ILE A 584 -27.67 -5.22 -14.83
C ILE A 584 -28.94 -4.40 -14.61
N ASN A 585 -30.08 -5.18 -14.56
CA ASN A 585 -31.38 -4.55 -14.27
C ASN A 585 -31.70 -4.61 -12.77
N THR A 586 -32.27 -3.45 -12.21
CA THR A 586 -32.49 -3.37 -10.75
C THR A 586 -33.56 -4.38 -10.32
N ASN A 587 -34.46 -4.78 -11.27
CA ASN A 587 -35.43 -5.85 -10.92
C ASN A 587 -34.74 -7.21 -10.70
N ASP A 588 -33.80 -7.44 -11.52
CA ASP A 588 -33.04 -8.70 -11.33
C ASP A 588 -32.26 -8.67 -10.00
N VAL A 589 -31.85 -7.48 -9.64
CA VAL A 589 -31.13 -7.38 -8.35
C VAL A 589 -32.10 -7.68 -7.20
N SER A 590 -33.24 -7.13 -7.30
CA SER A 590 -34.23 -7.39 -6.23
C SER A 590 -34.54 -8.89 -6.13
N THR A 591 -34.69 -9.52 -7.32
CA THR A 591 -34.98 -10.96 -7.30
C THR A 591 -33.81 -11.74 -6.67
N ALA A 592 -32.66 -11.29 -6.99
CA ALA A 592 -31.50 -11.98 -6.40
C ALA A 592 -31.45 -11.76 -4.87
N LEU A 593 -31.76 -10.56 -4.46
CA LEU A 593 -31.73 -10.30 -3.01
C LEU A 593 -32.80 -11.13 -2.29
N GLU A 594 -33.89 -11.37 -2.92
CA GLU A 594 -34.94 -12.22 -2.30
C GLU A 594 -34.40 -13.63 -2.03
N ASP A 595 -33.39 -14.01 -2.80
CA ASP A 595 -32.83 -15.37 -2.60
C ASP A 595 -32.01 -15.44 -1.31
N LEU A 596 -31.86 -14.30 -0.58
CA LEU A 596 -31.01 -14.30 0.63
C LEU A 596 -31.85 -14.65 1.86
N GLY A 597 -33.20 -14.82 1.59
CA GLY A 597 -34.00 -15.29 2.74
C GLY A 597 -35.35 -14.56 2.79
N THR A 598 -36.19 -15.13 3.69
CA THR A 598 -37.59 -14.67 3.77
C THR A 598 -37.67 -13.26 4.36
N PHE A 599 -36.78 -12.98 5.27
CA PHE A 599 -36.79 -11.62 5.85
C PHE A 599 -36.61 -10.56 4.76
N ILE A 600 -35.63 -10.73 3.87
CA ILE A 600 -35.37 -9.73 2.82
C ILE A 600 -36.54 -9.71 1.82
N ALA A 601 -37.07 -10.90 1.54
CA ALA A 601 -38.20 -10.95 0.58
C ALA A 601 -39.40 -10.17 1.12
N ASP A 602 -39.64 -10.34 2.44
CA ASP A 602 -40.80 -9.65 3.04
C ASP A 602 -40.56 -8.13 3.08
N THR A 603 -39.30 -7.77 3.34
CA THR A 603 -38.97 -6.33 3.41
C THR A 603 -39.12 -5.67 2.03
N LEU A 604 -38.68 -6.36 1.02
CA LEU A 604 -38.78 -5.77 -0.34
C LEU A 604 -40.25 -5.69 -0.78
N GLN A 605 -41.06 -6.73 -0.38
CA GLN A 605 -42.49 -6.70 -0.74
C GLN A 605 -43.23 -5.59 0.03
N ALA A 606 -42.87 -5.39 1.32
CA ALA A 606 -43.53 -4.36 2.16
C ALA A 606 -43.20 -2.96 1.64
N ALA A 607 -42.00 -2.79 1.18
CA ALA A 607 -41.61 -1.47 0.65
C ALA A 607 -42.41 -1.12 -0.61
N GLU A 608 -42.86 -2.20 -1.42
CA GLU A 608 -43.61 -1.95 -2.68
C GLU A 608 -45.09 -1.66 -2.39
N ASN A 609 -45.63 -2.09 -1.26
CA ASN A 609 -47.10 -2.15 -1.07
C ASN A 609 -47.52 -1.12 -0.01
N ASP A 610 -46.62 -0.17 0.75
CA ASP A 610 -47.29 0.43 1.93
C ASP A 610 -46.43 1.54 2.51
N ASP A 611 -45.13 1.77 2.13
CA ASP A 611 -44.31 2.78 2.84
C ASP A 611 -43.42 3.51 1.81
N GLU A 612 -43.89 4.74 1.38
CA GLU A 612 -43.18 5.53 0.33
C GLU A 612 -41.75 5.88 0.77
N THR A 613 -41.56 6.14 2.04
CA THR A 613 -40.21 6.49 2.54
C THR A 613 -39.30 5.23 2.55
N LEU A 614 -39.80 4.10 3.01
CA LEU A 614 -39.05 2.82 2.99
C LEU A 614 -38.78 2.35 1.56
N ASN A 615 -39.66 2.64 0.65
CA ASN A 615 -39.46 2.25 -0.76
C ASN A 615 -38.31 3.03 -1.39
N VAL A 616 -38.20 4.33 -1.02
CA VAL A 616 -37.12 5.16 -1.60
C VAL A 616 -35.76 4.65 -1.08
N VAL A 617 -35.70 4.31 0.23
CA VAL A 617 -34.42 3.85 0.83
C VAL A 617 -34.03 2.49 0.24
N ILE A 618 -34.99 1.62 0.06
CA ILE A 618 -34.67 0.27 -0.45
C ILE A 618 -34.28 0.37 -1.94
N LYS A 619 -34.93 1.23 -2.70
CA LYS A 619 -34.54 1.39 -4.13
C LYS A 619 -33.11 1.94 -4.23
N THR A 620 -32.84 2.93 -3.37
CA THR A 620 -31.45 3.45 -3.36
C THR A 620 -30.45 2.35 -3.02
N THR A 621 -30.80 1.56 -2.02
CA THR A 621 -29.92 0.45 -1.64
C THR A 621 -29.74 -0.54 -2.80
N VAL A 622 -30.81 -0.84 -3.48
CA VAL A 622 -30.74 -1.81 -4.59
C VAL A 622 -29.86 -1.20 -5.72
N ASN A 623 -30.00 0.07 -5.93
CA ASN A 623 -29.16 0.71 -6.96
C ASN A 623 -27.68 0.68 -6.58
N GLU A 624 -27.42 0.95 -5.36
CA GLU A 624 -26.02 0.88 -4.92
C GLU A 624 -25.45 -0.55 -5.05
N VAL A 625 -26.34 -1.51 -4.68
CA VAL A 625 -25.89 -2.91 -4.81
C VAL A 625 -25.68 -3.24 -6.29
N ALA A 626 -26.60 -2.75 -7.12
CA ALA A 626 -26.45 -3.03 -8.56
C ALA A 626 -25.13 -2.44 -9.08
N THR A 627 -24.84 -1.21 -8.68
CA THR A 627 -23.57 -0.59 -9.11
C THR A 627 -22.36 -1.37 -8.58
N GLY A 628 -22.42 -1.79 -7.34
CA GLY A 628 -21.30 -2.53 -6.73
C GLY A 628 -21.04 -3.87 -7.41
N VAL A 629 -22.09 -4.63 -7.69
CA VAL A 629 -21.92 -6.02 -8.18
C VAL A 629 -21.47 -5.99 -9.65
N VAL A 630 -22.11 -5.07 -10.44
CA VAL A 630 -21.72 -5.03 -11.87
C VAL A 630 -20.26 -4.59 -12.00
N ASN A 631 -19.80 -3.75 -11.13
CA ASN A 631 -18.38 -3.32 -11.20
C ASN A 631 -17.45 -4.42 -10.69
N VAL A 632 -17.92 -5.23 -9.72
CA VAL A 632 -17.08 -6.37 -9.29
C VAL A 632 -16.91 -7.36 -10.44
N VAL A 633 -18.01 -7.63 -11.20
CA VAL A 633 -17.92 -8.58 -12.33
C VAL A 633 -16.95 -8.03 -13.39
N ALA A 634 -17.11 -6.77 -13.63
CA ALA A 634 -16.15 -6.16 -14.58
C ALA A 634 -14.71 -6.28 -14.06
N GLY A 635 -14.49 -5.98 -12.81
CA GLY A 635 -13.14 -6.11 -12.19
C GLY A 635 -12.61 -7.55 -12.27
N LEU A 636 -13.44 -8.58 -12.08
CA LEU A 636 -12.97 -9.99 -12.14
C LEU A 636 -12.51 -10.34 -13.56
N ASN A 637 -13.18 -9.76 -14.54
CA ASN A 637 -12.72 -9.98 -15.92
C ASN A 637 -11.32 -9.39 -16.14
N SER A 638 -11.12 -8.27 -15.54
CA SER A 638 -9.77 -7.64 -15.66
C SER A 638 -8.71 -8.50 -14.98
N VAL A 639 -9.00 -9.05 -13.82
CA VAL A 639 -8.03 -9.93 -13.14
C VAL A 639 -7.67 -11.12 -14.04
N THR A 640 -8.66 -11.61 -14.73
CA THR A 640 -8.40 -12.74 -15.63
C THR A 640 -7.50 -12.30 -16.80
N LEU A 641 -7.69 -11.17 -17.29
CA LEU A 641 -6.84 -10.69 -18.42
C LEU A 641 -5.40 -10.47 -17.95
N ASP A 642 -5.21 -9.92 -16.86
CA ASP A 642 -3.86 -9.74 -16.31
C ASP A 642 -3.15 -11.08 -16.10
N ILE A 643 -3.89 -12.12 -15.68
CA ILE A 643 -3.28 -13.47 -15.54
C ILE A 643 -2.79 -13.97 -16.91
N ASP A 644 -3.51 -13.66 -17.94
CA ASP A 644 -3.26 -14.31 -19.26
C ASP A 644 -2.29 -13.46 -20.08
N GLY A 645 -1.78 -12.23 -19.54
CA GLY A 645 -0.95 -11.37 -20.41
C GLY A 645 -1.52 -11.29 -21.84
N VAL A 646 -1.30 -10.13 -22.56
CA VAL A 646 -1.71 -10.06 -23.99
C VAL A 646 -0.96 -11.14 -24.79
N GLY A 647 -1.66 -12.43 -25.04
CA GLY A 647 -1.06 -13.44 -25.96
C GLY A 647 -0.20 -14.46 -25.20
N ALA A 648 -0.43 -14.77 -23.76
CA ALA A 648 0.65 -15.45 -22.99
C ALA A 648 0.26 -16.92 -22.75
N VAL A 649 1.11 -17.86 -23.12
CA VAL A 649 1.24 -19.24 -22.59
C VAL A 649 2.06 -19.19 -21.28
N LEU A 650 1.33 -19.20 -20.08
CA LEU A 650 2.07 -19.13 -18.79
C LEU A 650 2.61 -20.52 -18.42
N SER A 651 3.95 -20.51 -18.08
CA SER A 651 4.56 -21.78 -17.61
C SER A 651 4.12 -22.07 -16.16
N ASP A 652 3.73 -23.40 -15.94
CA ASP A 652 3.35 -23.80 -14.57
C ASP A 652 4.51 -23.57 -13.58
N LEU A 653 4.08 -23.06 -12.46
CA LEU A 653 5.11 -22.88 -11.41
C LEU A 653 5.44 -24.21 -10.74
N PRO A 654 6.77 -24.34 -10.45
CA PRO A 654 7.18 -25.64 -9.88
C PRO A 654 6.71 -25.79 -8.43
N ALA A 655 6.56 -27.10 -8.05
CA ALA A 655 6.22 -27.38 -6.63
C ALA A 655 7.40 -27.05 -5.71
N VAL A 656 7.02 -26.34 -4.56
CA VAL A 656 8.18 -25.90 -3.74
C VAL A 656 7.95 -26.36 -2.30
N LEU A 657 6.69 -26.94 -2.03
CA LEU A 657 6.45 -27.40 -0.65
C LEU A 657 6.66 -28.92 -0.56
N PRO A 658 7.13 -29.33 0.62
CA PRO A 658 7.45 -30.77 0.78
C PRO A 658 6.21 -31.65 0.55
N GLN A 659 5.04 -31.20 1.03
CA GLN A 659 3.82 -32.03 0.89
C GLN A 659 3.43 -32.18 -0.59
N HIS A 660 3.81 -31.13 -1.36
CA HIS A 660 3.51 -31.25 -2.80
C HIS A 660 4.60 -32.04 -3.53
N LEU A 661 5.81 -31.93 -3.02
CA LEU A 661 6.94 -32.60 -3.69
C LEU A 661 6.81 -34.12 -3.60
N VAL A 662 6.30 -34.60 -2.48
CA VAL A 662 6.28 -36.07 -2.26
C VAL A 662 5.22 -36.69 -3.18
N LYS A 663 4.32 -35.83 -3.79
CA LYS A 663 3.27 -36.37 -4.69
C LYS A 663 3.77 -36.38 -6.14
N MET A 664 4.96 -35.90 -6.30
CA MET A 664 5.49 -35.85 -7.68
C MET A 664 6.35 -37.07 -7.98
N ARG A 665 6.38 -37.34 -9.33
CA ARG A 665 7.35 -38.38 -9.77
C ARG A 665 8.71 -37.75 -10.10
N GLY A 666 9.79 -38.60 -9.97
CA GLY A 666 11.17 -38.09 -10.23
C GLY A 666 11.27 -37.38 -11.58
N ARG A 667 10.60 -37.93 -12.61
CA ARG A 667 10.70 -37.31 -13.95
C ARG A 667 10.04 -35.92 -13.97
N GLN A 668 8.92 -35.82 -13.15
CA GLN A 668 8.24 -34.51 -13.10
C GLN A 668 9.13 -33.47 -12.39
N PHE A 669 9.73 -33.90 -11.30
CA PHE A 669 10.63 -32.96 -10.60
C PHE A 669 11.80 -32.56 -11.48
N THR A 670 12.34 -33.53 -12.18
CA THR A 670 13.51 -33.23 -13.04
C THR A 670 13.10 -32.26 -14.16
N ALA A 671 11.93 -32.38 -14.62
CA ALA A 671 11.45 -31.47 -15.67
C ALA A 671 11.36 -30.02 -15.15
N SER A 672 11.15 -29.89 -13.75
CA SER A 672 11.10 -28.52 -13.19
C SER A 672 12.52 -27.98 -12.93
N LEU A 673 13.47 -28.84 -12.72
CA LEU A 673 14.84 -28.43 -12.39
C LEU A 673 15.64 -28.14 -13.66
N ARG A 674 15.35 -28.81 -14.74
CA ARG A 674 16.21 -28.81 -15.94
C ARG A 674 16.30 -27.40 -16.55
N PRO A 675 15.18 -26.72 -16.59
CA PRO A 675 15.25 -25.40 -17.23
C PRO A 675 16.08 -24.41 -16.39
N GLN A 676 16.30 -24.79 -15.07
CA GLN A 676 17.01 -23.83 -14.20
C GLN A 676 18.49 -24.21 -14.05
N MET A 677 18.98 -25.22 -14.64
CA MET A 677 20.32 -25.79 -14.37
C MET A 677 21.40 -24.80 -14.81
N GLU A 678 21.17 -24.33 -16.07
CA GLU A 678 22.20 -23.39 -16.55
C GLU A 678 22.28 -22.15 -15.63
N ARG A 679 21.14 -21.71 -15.23
CA ARG A 679 21.12 -20.53 -14.34
C ARG A 679 21.77 -20.85 -12.99
N LEU A 680 21.50 -21.95 -12.41
CA LEU A 680 22.13 -22.35 -11.12
C LEU A 680 23.65 -22.45 -11.26
N ARG A 681 24.08 -22.92 -12.42
CA ARG A 681 25.55 -23.04 -12.60
C ARG A 681 26.20 -21.66 -12.66
N LEU A 682 25.51 -20.81 -13.28
CA LEU A 682 26.10 -19.45 -13.39
C LEU A 682 26.02 -18.72 -12.04
N ALA A 683 25.10 -19.21 -11.26
CA ALA A 683 24.99 -18.58 -9.92
C ALA A 683 25.98 -19.19 -8.94
N GLY A 684 26.83 -20.16 -9.45
CA GLY A 684 27.94 -20.65 -8.61
C GLY A 684 27.66 -22.04 -8.05
N TRP A 685 26.51 -22.68 -8.44
CA TRP A 685 26.26 -24.07 -7.98
C TRP A 685 27.05 -25.07 -8.84
N SER A 686 27.74 -26.06 -8.08
CA SER A 686 28.47 -27.10 -8.82
C SER A 686 27.52 -28.18 -9.36
N ARG A 687 27.98 -28.90 -10.32
CA ARG A 687 27.15 -30.00 -10.88
C ARG A 687 26.78 -31.01 -9.78
N GLN A 688 27.76 -31.17 -8.89
CA GLN A 688 27.49 -32.09 -7.78
C GLN A 688 26.36 -31.58 -6.87
N GLU A 689 26.40 -30.25 -6.60
CA GLU A 689 25.34 -29.69 -5.74
C GLU A 689 23.97 -29.84 -6.41
N ILE A 690 23.96 -29.64 -7.68
CA ILE A 690 22.67 -29.76 -8.38
C ILE A 690 22.21 -31.23 -8.36
N ASP A 691 23.15 -32.19 -8.47
CA ASP A 691 22.76 -33.61 -8.40
C ASP A 691 22.25 -33.98 -7.00
N TRP A 692 22.86 -33.32 -5.99
CA TRP A 692 22.42 -33.63 -4.61
C TRP A 692 20.98 -33.16 -4.38
N ILE A 693 20.55 -32.17 -5.16
CA ILE A 693 19.14 -31.74 -5.02
C ILE A 693 18.20 -32.89 -5.38
N GLU A 694 18.46 -33.51 -6.46
CA GLU A 694 17.60 -34.63 -6.90
C GLU A 694 17.69 -35.81 -5.93
N GLN A 695 18.94 -36.01 -5.38
CA GLN A 695 19.06 -37.09 -4.38
C GLN A 695 18.23 -36.76 -3.12
N ASP A 696 18.33 -35.44 -2.73
CA ASP A 696 17.52 -35.07 -1.56
C ASP A 696 16.02 -35.29 -1.85
N PHE A 697 15.63 -34.97 -3.03
CA PHE A 697 14.22 -35.21 -3.40
C PHE A 697 13.87 -36.69 -3.27
N GLN A 698 14.68 -37.57 -3.81
CA GLN A 698 14.40 -39.01 -3.71
C GLN A 698 14.38 -39.47 -2.25
N ASP A 699 15.32 -38.91 -1.51
CA ASP A 699 15.36 -39.30 -0.07
C ASP A 699 14.10 -38.80 0.65
N LEU A 700 13.68 -37.59 0.29
CA LEU A 700 12.43 -37.09 0.92
C LEU A 700 11.26 -38.02 0.58
N CYS A 701 11.15 -38.40 -0.66
CA CYS A 701 10.05 -39.30 -1.04
C CYS A 701 10.18 -40.66 -0.32
N GLY A 702 11.40 -41.14 -0.21
CA GLY A 702 11.61 -42.40 0.54
C GLY A 702 11.19 -42.25 2.01
N ALA A 703 11.62 -41.12 2.60
CA ALA A 703 11.28 -40.91 4.03
C ALA A 703 9.76 -40.79 4.20
N TYR A 704 9.12 -40.11 3.27
CA TYR A 704 7.66 -40.02 3.31
C TYR A 704 6.99 -41.40 3.31
N PHE A 705 7.54 -42.37 2.60
CA PHE A 705 6.95 -43.71 2.53
C PHE A 705 7.32 -44.55 3.76
N ARG A 706 8.47 -44.36 4.37
CA ARG A 706 8.97 -45.31 5.40
C ARG A 706 8.60 -44.80 6.79
N GLU A 707 8.35 -43.43 6.90
CA GLU A 707 8.19 -42.88 8.26
C GLU A 707 6.75 -42.36 8.41
N PRO A 708 5.87 -43.06 9.16
CA PRO A 708 4.44 -42.71 9.29
C PRO A 708 4.26 -41.37 10.02
N PRO A 709 5.09 -41.04 11.02
CA PRO A 709 4.91 -39.74 11.69
C PRO A 709 5.19 -38.57 10.72
N LEU A 710 6.21 -38.71 9.89
CA LEU A 710 6.50 -37.64 8.90
C LEU A 710 5.38 -37.55 7.86
N LYS A 711 4.88 -38.69 7.43
CA LYS A 711 3.75 -38.67 6.48
C LYS A 711 2.53 -37.95 7.07
N SER A 712 2.23 -38.33 8.32
CA SER A 712 1.06 -37.69 8.93
C SER A 712 1.29 -36.18 9.09
N ALA A 713 2.51 -35.73 9.46
CA ALA A 713 2.81 -34.29 9.62
C ALA A 713 2.69 -33.56 8.27
N LEU A 714 3.17 -34.20 7.18
CA LEU A 714 3.11 -33.53 5.87
C LEU A 714 1.68 -33.53 5.32
N ASP A 715 0.91 -34.57 5.61
CA ASP A 715 -0.47 -34.61 5.10
C ASP A 715 -1.36 -33.64 5.87
N SER A 716 -0.99 -33.33 7.14
CA SER A 716 -1.81 -32.42 7.96
C SER A 716 -1.58 -30.96 7.55
N HIS A 717 -0.45 -30.62 6.82
CA HIS A 717 -0.08 -29.23 6.47
C HIS A 717 -0.59 -28.88 5.07
N ILE A 718 -1.60 -29.52 4.52
CA ILE A 718 -2.12 -29.25 3.16
C ILE A 718 -2.81 -27.88 3.14
N LYS A 719 -2.94 -27.28 4.41
CA LYS A 719 -3.71 -26.01 4.39
C LYS A 719 -2.80 -24.83 4.73
N THR A 720 -1.45 -25.23 5.16
CA THR A 720 -0.59 -24.09 5.57
C THR A 720 0.10 -23.49 4.33
N SER A 721 -0.06 -22.12 4.15
CA SER A 721 0.40 -21.41 2.94
C SER A 721 1.83 -20.89 3.14
N ALA A 722 2.49 -21.30 4.47
CA ALA A 722 3.78 -20.56 4.60
C ALA A 722 4.95 -21.53 4.36
N PHE A 723 5.96 -21.09 3.53
CA PHE A 723 7.12 -21.91 3.10
C PHE A 723 7.90 -22.40 4.32
N GLN A 724 8.21 -21.58 5.29
CA GLN A 724 9.06 -21.96 6.44
C GLN A 724 8.34 -22.96 7.35
N ALA A 725 7.12 -22.69 7.57
CA ALA A 725 6.34 -23.60 8.45
C ALA A 725 6.27 -25.01 7.86
N SER A 726 6.22 -25.07 6.51
CA SER A 726 6.08 -26.41 5.88
C SER A 726 7.41 -27.17 5.91
N TRP A 727 8.47 -26.45 5.91
CA TRP A 727 9.78 -27.15 5.85
C TRP A 727 10.32 -27.36 7.26
N SER A 728 9.75 -26.73 8.32
CA SER A 728 10.25 -26.86 9.71
C SER A 728 10.01 -28.27 10.25
N CYS A 729 9.02 -28.99 9.66
CA CYS A 729 8.71 -30.35 10.17
C CYS A 729 9.81 -31.34 9.78
N LEU A 730 10.73 -30.92 8.89
CA LEU A 730 11.75 -31.86 8.41
C LEU A 730 13.05 -31.65 9.19
N GLN A 731 13.02 -30.74 10.24
CA GLN A 731 14.06 -30.53 11.27
C GLN A 731 15.44 -30.46 10.63
N GLY A 732 15.54 -29.78 9.42
CA GLY A 732 16.88 -29.47 8.87
C GLY A 732 17.35 -30.57 7.89
N ARG A 733 16.50 -31.62 7.52
CA ARG A 733 16.89 -32.66 6.53
C ARG A 733 16.62 -32.13 5.12
N PHE A 734 17.35 -32.60 4.20
CA PHE A 734 17.18 -32.31 2.75
C PHE A 734 17.41 -30.81 2.49
N ILE A 735 18.49 -30.23 3.00
CA ILE A 735 18.75 -28.77 3.08
C ILE A 735 18.99 -28.23 1.66
N ARG A 736 19.55 -29.08 0.84
CA ARG A 736 19.81 -28.57 -0.53
C ARG A 736 18.50 -28.44 -1.31
N LEU A 737 17.68 -29.48 -1.12
CA LEU A 737 16.35 -29.38 -1.78
C LEU A 737 15.57 -28.17 -1.25
N GLN A 738 15.65 -27.94 0.08
CA GLN A 738 14.92 -26.79 0.65
C GLN A 738 15.46 -25.48 0.07
N ARG A 739 16.75 -25.44 -0.01
CA ARG A 739 17.34 -24.22 -0.57
C ARG A 739 16.88 -23.98 -2.02
N PHE A 740 16.94 -25.01 -2.83
CA PHE A 740 16.49 -24.85 -4.22
C PHE A 740 15.00 -24.44 -4.25
N CYS A 741 14.16 -25.10 -3.44
CA CYS A 741 12.71 -24.78 -3.45
C CYS A 741 12.49 -23.36 -2.90
N GLY A 742 13.34 -22.97 -1.96
CA GLY A 742 13.24 -21.59 -1.43
C GLY A 742 13.51 -20.56 -2.53
N LEU A 743 14.57 -20.89 -3.39
CA LEU A 743 14.85 -19.95 -4.51
C LEU A 743 13.68 -19.88 -5.48
N MET A 744 13.09 -21.03 -5.70
CA MET A 744 11.94 -21.05 -6.64
C MET A 744 10.73 -20.36 -6.03
N ALA A 745 10.64 -20.42 -4.72
CA ALA A 745 9.46 -19.86 -4.04
C ALA A 745 9.41 -18.33 -4.21
N THR A 746 10.59 -17.73 -4.62
CA THR A 746 10.57 -16.26 -4.81
C THR A 746 9.69 -15.87 -6.00
N ALA A 747 9.33 -16.87 -6.83
CA ALA A 747 8.48 -16.59 -8.01
C ALA A 747 7.00 -16.60 -7.65
N PHE A 748 6.70 -17.00 -6.35
CA PHE A 748 5.28 -17.09 -5.99
C PHE A 748 4.86 -15.75 -5.36
N SER A 749 3.55 -15.42 -5.64
CA SER A 749 3.02 -14.16 -5.06
C SER A 749 2.61 -14.39 -3.60
N MET A 750 3.38 -13.89 -2.63
CA MET A 750 2.99 -14.14 -1.21
C MET A 750 2.27 -12.90 -0.66
N ALA A 751 0.99 -13.10 -0.14
CA ALA A 751 0.25 -12.06 0.61
C ALA A 751 1.05 -11.60 1.84
N ASP A 752 1.82 -10.46 1.80
CA ASP A 752 2.51 -9.89 2.99
C ASP A 752 1.93 -10.44 4.29
N THR A 753 2.09 -11.65 4.69
CA THR A 753 1.84 -12.19 6.04
C THR A 753 2.64 -11.38 7.07
N THR A 754 2.97 -10.10 6.88
CA THR A 754 3.48 -9.44 8.11
C THR A 754 2.32 -8.88 8.93
N SER A 755 1.18 -9.54 8.92
CA SER A 755 0.37 -9.18 10.12
C SER A 755 -0.36 -10.41 10.63
N ASP A 756 0.27 -11.54 10.73
CA ASP A 756 -0.47 -12.50 11.57
C ASP A 756 0.48 -13.58 12.07
N SER A 757 1.30 -13.27 13.18
CA SER A 757 1.46 -14.34 14.20
C SER A 757 2.04 -13.75 15.48
N THR A 758 1.20 -13.34 16.50
CA THR A 758 1.08 -13.47 17.97
C THR A 758 2.37 -14.05 18.57
N SER A 759 3.22 -13.14 19.23
CA SER A 759 3.70 -13.21 20.63
C SER A 759 4.15 -11.82 21.09
N ALA A 760 3.21 -10.99 21.67
CA ALA A 760 3.14 -10.23 22.95
C ALA A 760 4.49 -9.58 23.28
N LYS A 761 4.59 -8.29 22.87
CA LYS A 761 4.99 -7.01 23.52
C LYS A 761 5.83 -6.19 22.54
N SER A 762 5.14 -5.59 21.51
CA SER A 762 5.86 -4.42 20.94
C SER A 762 4.86 -3.50 20.24
N PHE A 763 4.27 -2.56 20.94
CA PHE A 763 3.86 -1.16 20.71
C PHE A 763 3.37 -0.95 19.28
N SER A 764 2.04 -1.11 19.05
CA SER A 764 1.00 -0.58 18.14
C SER A 764 1.62 0.17 16.94
N VAL A 765 2.08 -0.49 15.82
CA VAL A 765 2.48 -0.09 14.46
C VAL A 765 1.21 0.08 13.61
N MET A 766 0.41 1.14 13.84
CA MET A 766 -0.43 1.98 12.96
C MET A 766 0.17 2.07 11.55
N GLY A 767 -0.31 1.18 10.59
CA GLY A 767 -1.00 1.48 9.30
C GLY A 767 -0.01 1.47 8.13
N CYS A 768 0.47 0.35 7.70
CA CYS A 768 0.90 0.06 6.32
C CYS A 768 -0.17 0.49 5.31
N ASN A 769 -0.40 1.77 5.13
CA ASN A 769 -1.04 2.08 3.82
C ASN A 769 -1.04 3.60 3.61
N ALA A 770 0.14 4.25 3.30
CA ALA A 770 0.25 5.46 2.46
C ALA A 770 1.68 6.03 2.55
N LEU A 771 2.59 5.49 1.71
CA LEU A 771 3.97 6.01 1.54
C LEU A 771 3.95 7.40 0.91
N ALA A 772 3.71 8.55 1.71
CA ALA A 772 4.36 9.73 1.08
C ALA A 772 4.80 10.71 2.17
N PRO A 773 6.03 11.40 1.94
CA PRO A 773 6.53 12.66 2.51
C PRO A 773 5.65 13.85 2.07
N MET A 774 5.13 14.65 3.02
CA MET A 774 4.40 15.94 3.02
C MET A 774 5.37 17.10 2.74
N SER A 775 6.12 17.23 1.49
CA SER A 775 6.45 18.64 1.18
C SER A 775 6.90 18.74 -0.28
N GLN A 776 6.65 19.98 -0.98
CA GLN A 776 6.71 21.02 -2.02
C GLN A 776 7.93 20.84 -2.94
N ILE A 777 7.78 20.34 -4.28
CA ILE A 777 8.85 20.57 -5.28
C ILE A 777 8.37 21.65 -6.26
N ILE A 778 8.80 22.91 -6.10
CA ILE A 778 8.72 24.06 -7.03
C ILE A 778 9.83 23.93 -8.07
N SER A 779 9.60 23.02 -9.07
CA SER A 779 10.19 23.12 -10.41
C SER A 779 11.70 22.81 -10.38
N LEU A 780 12.04 21.59 -10.95
CA LEU A 780 13.41 21.12 -11.26
C LEU A 780 14.09 22.05 -12.27
N PRO A 781 15.16 22.92 -11.97
CA PRO A 781 16.01 23.52 -13.03
C PRO A 781 17.07 22.52 -13.53
N GLY A 782 16.97 22.10 -14.86
CA GLY A 782 18.21 21.90 -15.66
C GLY A 782 18.26 20.47 -16.22
N ASP A 783 17.69 20.22 -17.38
CA ASP A 783 18.01 19.40 -18.57
C ASP A 783 18.65 18.07 -18.18
N LEU A 784 17.97 17.24 -17.19
CA LEU A 784 17.98 15.76 -17.24
C LEU A 784 16.66 15.24 -16.67
N GLU A 785 15.57 15.48 -17.31
CA GLU A 785 14.30 14.74 -17.10
C GLU A 785 14.55 13.40 -16.39
N ALA A 786 15.11 13.29 -15.12
CA ALA A 786 15.51 12.12 -14.29
C ALA A 786 14.32 11.15 -14.17
N GLY A 787 14.17 10.15 -15.03
CA GLY A 787 13.35 8.93 -15.21
C GLY A 787 13.16 8.16 -13.91
N VAL A 788 13.82 8.67 -12.57
CA VAL A 788 13.62 7.98 -11.28
C VAL A 788 13.13 9.02 -10.24
N SER A 789 12.41 8.38 -9.07
CA SER A 789 11.93 9.32 -8.05
C SER A 789 13.07 10.12 -7.42
N ASP A 790 12.81 11.37 -6.97
CA ASP A 790 13.84 12.25 -6.37
C ASP A 790 14.46 11.59 -5.13
N LEU A 791 15.72 11.98 -4.73
CA LEU A 791 16.51 11.43 -3.61
C LEU A 791 15.69 11.42 -2.31
N SER A 792 14.89 12.37 -2.07
CA SER A 792 14.13 12.42 -0.80
C SER A 792 13.15 11.25 -0.70
N VAL A 793 12.45 11.02 -1.84
CA VAL A 793 11.47 9.91 -1.81
C VAL A 793 12.21 8.57 -1.69
N GLN A 794 13.25 8.45 -2.44
CA GLN A 794 14.00 7.18 -2.39
C GLN A 794 14.63 6.96 -1.01
N ALA A 795 15.13 8.00 -0.41
CA ALA A 795 15.77 7.85 0.92
C ALA A 795 14.72 7.46 1.97
N ALA A 796 13.61 8.02 1.84
CA ALA A 796 12.54 7.65 2.80
C ALA A 796 12.17 6.17 2.68
N LEU A 797 12.07 5.74 1.42
CA LEU A 797 11.76 4.31 1.25
C LEU A 797 12.90 3.42 1.74
N GLN A 798 14.11 3.88 1.55
CA GLN A 798 15.26 3.08 2.02
C GLN A 798 15.38 3.14 3.54
N ALA A 799 14.93 4.21 4.13
CA ALA A 799 15.00 4.31 5.60
C ALA A 799 14.06 3.30 6.26
N LYS A 800 12.97 2.98 5.61
CA LYS A 800 11.98 2.05 6.21
C LYS A 800 12.52 0.62 6.23
N GLN A 801 13.45 0.37 5.32
CA GLN A 801 13.90 -1.04 5.27
C GLN A 801 15.35 -1.17 5.79
N PHE A 802 15.88 -0.04 6.36
CA PHE A 802 17.32 -0.01 6.73
C PHE A 802 17.60 -1.06 7.80
N ARG A 803 16.80 -1.16 8.84
CA ARG A 803 17.09 -2.11 9.94
C ARG A 803 16.96 -3.55 9.46
N ARG A 804 15.91 -3.70 8.70
CA ARG A 804 15.71 -5.07 8.17
C ARG A 804 16.88 -5.50 7.28
N LEU A 805 17.42 -4.62 6.52
CA LEU A 805 18.53 -4.98 5.59
C LEU A 805 19.80 -5.27 6.39
N GLN A 806 19.90 -4.59 7.56
CA GLN A 806 21.16 -4.79 8.30
C GLN A 806 21.11 -6.10 9.10
N THR A 807 19.92 -6.63 9.34
CA THR A 807 19.80 -7.86 10.16
C THR A 807 19.98 -9.10 9.29
N VAL A 808 19.87 -8.89 7.94
CA VAL A 808 19.95 -10.08 7.08
C VAL A 808 21.42 -10.50 6.94
N LYS A 809 21.74 -11.71 7.39
CA LYS A 809 23.13 -12.19 7.29
C LYS A 809 23.38 -12.81 5.91
N PRO A 810 24.38 -12.27 5.13
CA PRO A 810 24.68 -12.89 3.83
C PRO A 810 25.20 -14.34 4.00
N LEU A 811 24.58 -15.34 3.35
CA LEU A 811 24.99 -16.78 3.42
C LEU A 811 26.49 -16.93 3.16
N ASP A 812 27.36 -17.04 4.24
CA ASP A 812 28.79 -17.38 4.11
C ASP A 812 28.98 -18.60 3.20
N ILE A 813 29.22 -18.35 1.95
CA ILE A 813 29.59 -19.43 1.00
C ILE A 813 30.93 -20.04 1.43
N GLY A 814 31.18 -20.22 2.80
CA GLY A 814 32.42 -20.97 3.09
C GLY A 814 32.30 -21.68 4.45
N SER A 815 31.23 -22.24 4.87
CA SER A 815 31.45 -23.28 5.90
C SER A 815 30.43 -24.40 5.73
N THR A 816 30.50 -25.15 4.71
CA THR A 816 30.38 -26.62 4.83
C THR A 816 31.25 -27.28 3.76
#